data_AF-A0A2V6Z4L2-F1
#
_entry.id   AF-A0A2V6Z4L2-F1
#
_cell.length_a   1.000
_cell.length_b   1.000
_cell.length_c   1.000
_cell.angle_alpha   90.00
_cell.angle_beta   90.00
_cell.angle_gamma   90.00
#
_symmetry.space_group_name_H-M   'P 1'
#
loop_
_entity.id
_entity.type
_entity.pdbx_description
1 polymer ?
#
loop_
_entity_poly.entity_id
_entity_poly.type
_entity_poly.pdbx_seq_one_letter_code
_entity_poly.pdbx_strand_id
1 'polypeptide(L)'
;MKIPYAWIREFVDLRLTAAQAADRLVNAGIEVASVTPLAPDCKGVVVGEIEAIERELGASHGHRLVVCRVSTGREHYSVVCGAPNTKVGTRAAFAPPGAVLAGGRRIATAKIHGAESQGMLCSERELGIGEEHEAGILLLDGARPGADLIAALGLDDHVLEVEITPNRPDCLSVVGIARELAALTGARFRLPTIALKESGEAARTLARVRIEAPDLCHRFTARVINGVTVGPSPGWLRARLRAVGLRPISNVVDATNYVLWELGQPLHAYDYESVADGTIVVRRARAGERFTTLDGEERALDASMLLIADPRRAIGLAGVMGGANTEVADRTTRILLESAWFAPASIRRTSRALGLRTDAAYRFERGADIEMLVTASARAAALIAELAGGAIARGVVDAYPGKRKPQRVRLRMSRVKRVLGVAPPLAQARKILAGLGLPGRARGADLEVTVPSFRRDLAIEDDLVEEIIRVWGYHRIPSTLPSGAIALVTHPATLRQSQTVRRALVGAGLAEVITHSFSDPARAALLRRPSDPAPVELLNPLSQDASWLRSNPLEGVLGAVATNVRRQHPDVRIFELCKTYARAVEADKTGVSEPARASLRPPSTQAGLPDPATTEPRWLAIALTGARGEPGWYGPNERANVYDAKGLAEHVLDALGARASTGGAGSLGGFEPDCHGTLVADGGAILGEFG
;
A
#
# COMPACT_ATOMS: atom_id res chain seq x y z
N MET A 1 -3.91 -3.76 -4.63
CA MET A 1 -5.25 -3.49 -5.20
C MET A 1 -5.68 -4.72 -5.99
N LYS A 2 -6.82 -5.36 -5.70
CA LYS A 2 -7.26 -6.60 -6.36
C LYS A 2 -8.25 -6.30 -7.48
N ILE A 3 -8.05 -6.87 -8.67
CA ILE A 3 -8.95 -6.69 -9.82
C ILE A 3 -9.16 -8.01 -10.58
N PRO A 4 -10.41 -8.47 -10.77
CA PRO A 4 -10.76 -9.57 -11.67
C PRO A 4 -10.37 -9.29 -13.12
N TYR A 5 -9.70 -10.24 -13.77
CA TYR A 5 -9.22 -10.10 -15.14
C TYR A 5 -10.35 -10.04 -16.17
N ALA A 6 -11.44 -10.79 -15.97
CA ALA A 6 -12.63 -10.72 -16.82
C ALA A 6 -13.24 -9.32 -16.79
N TRP A 7 -13.24 -8.65 -15.63
CA TRP A 7 -13.77 -7.29 -15.51
C TRP A 7 -12.91 -6.28 -16.28
N ILE A 8 -11.59 -6.45 -16.31
CA ILE A 8 -10.70 -5.65 -17.18
C ILE A 8 -11.06 -5.86 -18.66
N ARG A 9 -11.28 -7.11 -19.08
CA ARG A 9 -11.59 -7.48 -20.48
C ARG A 9 -12.90 -6.92 -21.01
N GLU A 10 -13.82 -6.51 -20.14
CA GLU A 10 -15.03 -5.79 -20.55
C GLU A 10 -14.70 -4.43 -21.21
N PHE A 11 -13.61 -3.79 -20.78
CA PHE A 11 -13.17 -2.47 -21.26
C PHE A 11 -12.09 -2.52 -22.33
N VAL A 12 -11.44 -3.68 -22.53
CA VAL A 12 -10.37 -3.83 -23.51
C VAL A 12 -10.39 -5.20 -24.20
N ASP A 13 -10.30 -5.19 -25.53
CA ASP A 13 -10.33 -6.40 -26.37
C ASP A 13 -9.01 -7.20 -26.30
N LEU A 14 -8.75 -7.84 -25.14
CA LEU A 14 -7.53 -8.63 -24.92
C LEU A 14 -7.69 -10.09 -25.34
N ARG A 15 -6.63 -10.61 -25.98
CA ARG A 15 -6.43 -12.03 -26.28
C ARG A 15 -5.38 -12.70 -25.38
N LEU A 16 -4.88 -11.97 -24.38
CA LEU A 16 -3.86 -12.44 -23.45
C LEU A 16 -4.49 -13.25 -22.31
N THR A 17 -3.72 -14.17 -21.73
CA THR A 17 -4.07 -14.75 -20.42
C THR A 17 -3.82 -13.73 -19.30
N ALA A 18 -4.36 -13.97 -18.11
CA ALA A 18 -4.13 -13.10 -16.94
C ALA A 18 -2.63 -12.96 -16.62
N ALA A 19 -1.88 -14.06 -16.67
CA ALA A 19 -0.43 -14.06 -16.46
C ALA A 19 0.31 -13.22 -17.51
N GLN A 20 -0.03 -13.37 -18.79
CA GLN A 20 0.58 -12.56 -19.86
C GLN A 20 0.23 -11.07 -19.73
N ALA A 21 -0.98 -10.73 -19.29
CA ALA A 21 -1.36 -9.35 -19.02
C ALA A 21 -0.57 -8.78 -17.83
N ALA A 22 -0.39 -9.56 -16.77
CA ALA A 22 0.45 -9.19 -15.63
C ALA A 22 1.91 -8.92 -16.05
N ASP A 23 2.51 -9.80 -16.85
CA ASP A 23 3.86 -9.60 -17.37
C ASP A 23 3.98 -8.29 -18.17
N ARG A 24 2.96 -7.94 -18.97
CA ARG A 24 2.94 -6.69 -19.72
C ARG A 24 2.89 -5.47 -18.81
N LEU A 25 2.09 -5.52 -17.74
CA LEU A 25 1.99 -4.46 -16.74
C LEU A 25 3.31 -4.27 -15.99
N VAL A 26 3.93 -5.36 -15.51
CA VAL A 26 5.20 -5.32 -14.77
C VAL A 26 6.31 -4.71 -15.62
N ASN A 27 6.45 -5.14 -16.87
CA ASN A 27 7.44 -4.57 -17.81
C ASN A 27 7.18 -3.09 -18.14
N ALA A 28 5.98 -2.60 -17.87
CA ALA A 28 5.56 -1.21 -18.02
C ALA A 28 5.53 -0.45 -16.68
N GLY A 29 6.18 -0.96 -15.62
CA GLY A 29 6.29 -0.27 -14.33
C GLY A 29 5.04 -0.30 -13.46
N ILE A 30 4.08 -1.18 -13.76
CA ILE A 30 2.92 -1.46 -12.90
C ILE A 30 3.13 -2.84 -12.27
N GLU A 31 3.52 -2.86 -11.01
CA GLU A 31 3.82 -4.10 -10.28
C GLU A 31 2.55 -4.94 -10.06
N VAL A 32 2.66 -6.23 -10.34
CA VAL A 32 1.62 -7.23 -10.07
C VAL A 32 2.20 -8.24 -9.09
N ALA A 33 1.81 -8.13 -7.82
CA ALA A 33 2.30 -8.96 -6.73
C ALA A 33 1.86 -10.42 -6.88
N SER A 34 0.65 -10.66 -7.39
CA SER A 34 0.13 -12.01 -7.60
C SER A 34 -0.95 -12.07 -8.70
N VAL A 35 -1.08 -13.26 -9.29
CA VAL A 35 -2.20 -13.63 -10.17
C VAL A 35 -2.79 -14.92 -9.60
N THR A 36 -3.97 -14.82 -8.99
CA THR A 36 -4.60 -15.95 -8.28
C THR A 36 -5.92 -16.33 -8.93
N PRO A 37 -6.27 -17.62 -9.05
CA PRO A 37 -7.62 -18.02 -9.43
C PRO A 37 -8.67 -17.38 -8.50
N LEU A 38 -9.77 -16.90 -9.08
CA LEU A 38 -10.91 -16.39 -8.31
C LEU A 38 -11.73 -17.54 -7.70
N ALA A 39 -11.82 -18.64 -8.43
CA ALA A 39 -12.51 -19.85 -8.01
C ALA A 39 -11.86 -20.45 -6.74
N PRO A 40 -12.67 -20.86 -5.75
CA PRO A 40 -12.17 -21.72 -4.68
C PRO A 40 -11.73 -23.08 -5.25
N ASP A 41 -10.90 -23.82 -4.50
CA ASP A 41 -10.45 -25.17 -4.86
C ASP A 41 -11.58 -26.22 -4.73
N CYS A 42 -12.60 -26.09 -5.59
CA CYS A 42 -13.70 -27.02 -5.74
C CYS A 42 -13.57 -27.73 -7.10
N LYS A 43 -13.80 -29.05 -7.14
CA LYS A 43 -13.75 -29.84 -8.37
C LYS A 43 -15.00 -30.70 -8.50
N GLY A 44 -15.65 -30.68 -9.67
CA GLY A 44 -16.80 -31.53 -9.97
C GLY A 44 -18.10 -31.11 -9.29
N VAL A 45 -18.19 -29.88 -8.79
CA VAL A 45 -19.45 -29.32 -8.26
C VAL A 45 -20.24 -28.73 -9.43
N VAL A 46 -21.53 -29.05 -9.50
CA VAL A 46 -22.41 -28.69 -10.61
C VAL A 46 -23.69 -28.03 -10.10
N VAL A 47 -24.50 -27.49 -11.01
CA VAL A 47 -25.84 -26.99 -10.69
C VAL A 47 -26.82 -28.18 -10.66
N GLY A 48 -27.51 -28.39 -9.54
CA GLY A 48 -28.57 -29.39 -9.40
C GLY A 48 -29.94 -28.73 -9.23
N GLU A 49 -30.98 -29.32 -9.82
CA GLU A 49 -32.38 -28.89 -9.65
C GLU A 49 -33.12 -29.83 -8.70
N ILE A 50 -33.77 -29.26 -7.68
CA ILE A 50 -34.58 -30.03 -6.73
C ILE A 50 -35.94 -30.30 -7.35
N GLU A 51 -36.12 -31.48 -7.95
CA GLU A 51 -37.38 -31.84 -8.65
C GLU A 51 -38.49 -32.26 -7.69
N ALA A 52 -38.13 -32.90 -6.58
CA ALA A 52 -39.08 -33.41 -5.60
C ALA A 52 -38.45 -33.47 -4.21
N ILE A 53 -39.29 -33.31 -3.18
CA ILE A 53 -38.97 -33.68 -1.79
C ILE A 53 -39.76 -34.96 -1.51
N GLU A 54 -39.07 -36.09 -1.46
CA GLU A 54 -39.68 -37.42 -1.50
C GLU A 54 -40.11 -37.91 -0.10
N ARG A 55 -39.30 -37.61 0.92
CA ARG A 55 -39.55 -38.08 2.29
C ARG A 55 -38.89 -37.18 3.33
N GLU A 56 -39.53 -37.04 4.48
CA GLU A 56 -38.95 -36.41 5.67
C GLU A 56 -38.31 -37.47 6.58
N LEU A 57 -37.11 -37.19 7.09
CA LEU A 57 -36.32 -38.12 7.93
C LEU A 57 -36.29 -37.71 9.41
N GLY A 58 -37.02 -36.67 9.80
CA GLY A 58 -37.02 -36.08 11.13
C GLY A 58 -36.16 -34.82 11.21
N ALA A 59 -35.54 -34.57 12.36
CA ALA A 59 -34.68 -33.41 12.60
C ALA A 59 -33.30 -33.82 13.12
N SER A 60 -32.27 -33.06 12.72
CA SER A 60 -30.91 -33.19 13.25
C SER A 60 -30.35 -31.79 13.47
N HIS A 61 -29.71 -31.56 14.62
CA HIS A 61 -29.14 -30.26 15.01
C HIS A 61 -30.13 -29.08 14.87
N GLY A 62 -31.42 -29.31 15.16
CA GLY A 62 -32.46 -28.27 15.10
C GLY A 62 -33.03 -28.00 13.70
N HIS A 63 -32.55 -28.67 12.66
CA HIS A 63 -33.03 -28.50 11.28
C HIS A 63 -33.77 -29.74 10.77
N ARG A 64 -34.83 -29.51 9.99
CA ARG A 64 -35.64 -30.56 9.34
C ARG A 64 -34.85 -31.22 8.21
N LEU A 65 -34.68 -32.53 8.27
CA LEU A 65 -33.99 -33.31 7.24
C LEU A 65 -34.99 -33.90 6.24
N VAL A 66 -34.73 -33.65 4.96
CA VAL A 66 -35.55 -34.14 3.85
C VAL A 66 -34.70 -34.86 2.81
N VAL A 67 -35.28 -35.88 2.17
CA VAL A 67 -34.72 -36.54 0.98
C VAL A 67 -35.23 -35.79 -0.24
N CYS A 68 -34.30 -35.21 -1.00
CA CYS A 68 -34.57 -34.51 -2.23
C CYS A 68 -34.16 -35.37 -3.42
N ARG A 69 -34.98 -35.38 -4.47
CA ARG A 69 -34.55 -35.85 -5.80
C ARG A 69 -33.91 -34.68 -6.54
N VAL A 70 -32.60 -34.75 -6.73
CA VAL A 70 -31.81 -33.71 -7.39
C VAL A 70 -31.44 -34.16 -8.80
N SER A 71 -31.76 -33.34 -9.79
CA SER A 71 -31.49 -33.60 -11.21
C SER A 71 -30.35 -32.73 -11.72
N THR A 72 -29.43 -33.35 -12.47
CA THR A 72 -28.40 -32.65 -13.25
C THR A 72 -28.81 -32.47 -14.71
N GLY A 73 -30.08 -32.73 -15.04
CA GLY A 73 -30.61 -32.75 -16.40
C GLY A 73 -30.29 -34.03 -17.20
N ARG A 74 -29.32 -34.82 -16.77
CA ARG A 74 -29.01 -36.15 -17.35
C ARG A 74 -29.25 -37.29 -16.35
N GLU A 75 -28.92 -37.06 -15.09
CA GLU A 75 -28.98 -38.05 -14.02
C GLU A 75 -29.73 -37.50 -12.82
N HIS A 76 -30.34 -38.40 -12.06
CA HIS A 76 -31.07 -38.09 -10.83
C HIS A 76 -30.37 -38.72 -9.63
N TYR A 77 -30.32 -37.97 -8.54
CA TYR A 77 -29.64 -38.32 -7.31
C TYR A 77 -30.59 -38.19 -6.12
N SER A 78 -30.56 -39.14 -5.20
CA SER A 78 -31.26 -39.02 -3.92
C SER A 78 -30.33 -38.34 -2.91
N VAL A 79 -30.67 -37.14 -2.44
CA VAL A 79 -29.78 -36.31 -1.61
C VAL A 79 -30.50 -35.89 -0.34
N VAL A 80 -29.90 -36.16 0.82
CA VAL A 80 -30.43 -35.70 2.10
C VAL A 80 -29.97 -34.25 2.33
N CYS A 81 -30.92 -33.35 2.58
CA CYS A 81 -30.65 -31.94 2.85
C CYS A 81 -31.39 -31.46 4.10
N GLY A 82 -30.72 -30.65 4.91
CA GLY A 82 -31.28 -30.02 6.10
C GLY A 82 -31.42 -28.51 6.02
N ALA A 83 -31.15 -27.90 4.86
CA ALA A 83 -31.10 -26.45 4.75
C ALA A 83 -32.51 -25.85 4.78
N PRO A 84 -32.74 -24.76 5.54
CA PRO A 84 -34.08 -24.18 5.73
C PRO A 84 -34.69 -23.63 4.43
N ASN A 85 -33.86 -23.28 3.45
CA ASN A 85 -34.25 -22.76 2.15
C ASN A 85 -34.43 -23.85 1.07
N THR A 86 -34.51 -25.13 1.47
CA THR A 86 -34.72 -26.26 0.54
C THR A 86 -36.15 -26.25 -0.01
N LYS A 87 -36.30 -26.08 -1.33
CA LYS A 87 -37.62 -25.99 -1.98
C LYS A 87 -37.61 -26.64 -3.37
N VAL A 88 -38.70 -27.34 -3.71
CA VAL A 88 -38.91 -27.90 -5.06
C VAL A 88 -38.90 -26.80 -6.11
N GLY A 89 -38.28 -27.08 -7.25
CA GLY A 89 -38.11 -26.17 -8.39
C GLY A 89 -36.94 -25.19 -8.24
N THR A 90 -36.20 -25.24 -7.12
CA THR A 90 -35.00 -24.42 -6.96
C THR A 90 -33.78 -25.11 -7.54
N ARG A 91 -32.87 -24.31 -8.09
CA ARG A 91 -31.56 -24.76 -8.54
C ARG A 91 -30.53 -24.37 -7.50
N ALA A 92 -29.64 -25.29 -7.18
CA ALA A 92 -28.67 -25.13 -6.10
C ALA A 92 -27.31 -25.72 -6.47
N ALA A 93 -26.29 -25.33 -5.73
CA ALA A 93 -24.97 -25.94 -5.84
C ALA A 93 -25.02 -27.40 -5.35
N PHE A 94 -24.69 -28.34 -6.23
CA PHE A 94 -24.74 -29.77 -5.96
C PHE A 94 -23.36 -30.40 -6.18
N ALA A 95 -22.85 -31.06 -5.14
CA ALA A 95 -21.64 -31.86 -5.20
C ALA A 95 -22.00 -33.35 -5.29
N PRO A 96 -21.95 -33.96 -6.49
CA PRO A 96 -22.18 -35.40 -6.66
C PRO A 96 -21.04 -36.22 -6.04
N PRO A 97 -21.22 -37.54 -5.86
CA PRO A 97 -20.14 -38.43 -5.45
C PRO A 97 -18.92 -38.30 -6.37
N GLY A 98 -17.73 -38.15 -5.77
CA GLY A 98 -16.47 -37.88 -6.48
C GLY A 98 -16.08 -36.40 -6.55
N ALA A 99 -17.01 -35.47 -6.27
CA ALA A 99 -16.68 -34.05 -6.16
C ALA A 99 -15.75 -33.77 -4.97
N VAL A 100 -14.97 -32.69 -5.07
CA VAL A 100 -14.07 -32.20 -4.02
C VAL A 100 -14.49 -30.78 -3.66
N LEU A 101 -14.81 -30.56 -2.39
CA LEU A 101 -15.11 -29.23 -1.86
C LEU A 101 -13.84 -28.51 -1.39
N ALA A 102 -13.97 -27.22 -1.09
CA ALA A 102 -12.92 -26.41 -0.50
C ALA A 102 -12.32 -27.09 0.74
N GLY A 103 -11.00 -26.98 0.91
CA GLY A 103 -10.26 -27.69 1.96
C GLY A 103 -10.01 -29.18 1.67
N GLY A 104 -10.34 -29.67 0.46
CA GLY A 104 -9.98 -31.02 0.00
C GLY A 104 -10.97 -32.13 0.40
N ARG A 105 -12.15 -31.76 0.92
CA ARG A 105 -13.17 -32.74 1.33
C ARG A 105 -13.78 -33.43 0.12
N ARG A 106 -13.56 -34.73 -0.03
CA ARG A 106 -14.17 -35.56 -1.07
C ARG A 106 -15.59 -35.98 -0.69
N ILE A 107 -16.53 -35.84 -1.63
CA ILE A 107 -17.93 -36.23 -1.46
C ILE A 107 -18.11 -37.67 -1.91
N ALA A 108 -18.82 -38.45 -1.10
CA ALA A 108 -19.16 -39.85 -1.37
C ALA A 108 -20.61 -40.13 -0.95
N THR A 109 -21.15 -41.24 -1.41
CA THR A 109 -22.47 -41.71 -0.96
C THR A 109 -22.41 -42.12 0.51
N ALA A 110 -23.34 -41.61 1.31
CA ALA A 110 -23.42 -41.89 2.75
C ALA A 110 -24.84 -42.25 3.18
N LYS A 111 -25.00 -42.99 4.28
CA LYS A 111 -26.31 -43.20 4.91
C LYS A 111 -26.53 -42.17 6.01
N ILE A 112 -27.57 -41.34 5.86
CA ILE A 112 -27.96 -40.29 6.81
C ILE A 112 -29.37 -40.61 7.29
N HIS A 113 -29.54 -40.86 8.59
CA HIS A 113 -30.83 -41.25 9.19
C HIS A 113 -31.55 -42.38 8.43
N GLY A 114 -30.80 -43.39 8.00
CA GLY A 114 -31.32 -44.57 7.28
C GLY A 114 -31.67 -44.34 5.80
N ALA A 115 -31.60 -43.11 5.28
CA ALA A 115 -31.67 -42.82 3.85
C ALA A 115 -30.26 -42.77 3.23
N GLU A 116 -30.16 -43.21 1.99
CA GLU A 116 -28.96 -43.03 1.18
C GLU A 116 -28.91 -41.59 0.64
N SER A 117 -27.77 -40.91 0.80
CA SER A 117 -27.51 -39.58 0.27
C SER A 117 -26.36 -39.66 -0.74
N GLN A 118 -26.68 -39.52 -2.01
CA GLN A 118 -25.78 -39.57 -3.16
C GLN A 118 -25.22 -38.17 -3.47
N GLY A 119 -24.42 -37.64 -2.56
CA GLY A 119 -23.84 -36.31 -2.68
C GLY A 119 -24.38 -35.32 -1.64
N MET A 120 -24.19 -34.03 -1.92
CA MET A 120 -24.47 -32.93 -1.00
C MET A 120 -24.92 -31.67 -1.75
N LEU A 121 -26.01 -31.04 -1.30
CA LEU A 121 -26.33 -29.66 -1.67
C LEU A 121 -25.51 -28.71 -0.78
N CYS A 122 -24.80 -27.76 -1.38
CA CYS A 122 -23.72 -27.01 -0.72
C CYS A 122 -24.11 -25.56 -0.39
N SER A 123 -23.65 -25.07 0.76
CA SER A 123 -23.69 -23.65 1.17
C SER A 123 -22.50 -22.84 0.62
N GLU A 124 -22.55 -21.50 0.70
CA GLU A 124 -21.41 -20.64 0.31
C GLU A 124 -20.13 -20.99 1.09
N ARG A 125 -20.27 -21.31 2.38
CA ARG A 125 -19.17 -21.69 3.27
C ARG A 125 -18.49 -22.99 2.87
N GLU A 126 -19.27 -24.02 2.55
CA GLU A 126 -18.72 -25.32 2.14
C GLU A 126 -17.98 -25.25 0.80
N LEU A 127 -18.41 -24.34 -0.06
CA LEU A 127 -17.76 -24.07 -1.34
C LEU A 127 -16.55 -23.15 -1.20
N GLY A 128 -16.33 -22.52 -0.04
CA GLY A 128 -15.26 -21.54 0.16
C GLY A 128 -15.49 -20.21 -0.60
N ILE A 129 -16.75 -19.87 -0.92
CA ILE A 129 -17.13 -18.67 -1.68
C ILE A 129 -17.55 -17.51 -0.76
N GLY A 130 -17.99 -17.81 0.47
CA GLY A 130 -18.44 -16.83 1.45
C GLY A 130 -18.58 -17.40 2.85
N GLU A 131 -18.81 -16.54 3.83
CA GLU A 131 -19.00 -16.92 5.25
C GLU A 131 -20.43 -17.40 5.56
N GLU A 132 -21.34 -17.30 4.60
CA GLU A 132 -22.78 -17.50 4.79
C GLU A 132 -23.11 -18.99 4.92
N HIS A 133 -23.55 -19.39 6.12
CA HIS A 133 -23.93 -20.76 6.46
C HIS A 133 -25.39 -20.86 6.94
N GLU A 134 -25.89 -19.84 7.65
CA GLU A 134 -27.25 -19.83 8.23
C GLU A 134 -28.37 -19.71 7.18
N ALA A 135 -28.08 -19.11 6.01
CA ALA A 135 -29.03 -18.99 4.91
C ALA A 135 -29.34 -20.34 4.20
N GLY A 136 -28.54 -21.38 4.46
CA GLY A 136 -28.71 -22.72 3.89
C GLY A 136 -27.93 -22.94 2.58
N ILE A 137 -28.52 -23.65 1.62
CA ILE A 137 -27.87 -24.02 0.35
C ILE A 137 -27.74 -22.82 -0.59
N LEU A 138 -26.67 -22.77 -1.39
CA LEU A 138 -26.48 -21.74 -2.40
C LEU A 138 -27.47 -21.96 -3.55
N LEU A 139 -28.42 -21.04 -3.71
CA LEU A 139 -29.39 -21.04 -4.82
C LEU A 139 -28.81 -20.32 -6.05
N LEU A 140 -29.09 -20.84 -7.24
CA LEU A 140 -28.65 -20.26 -8.52
C LEU A 140 -29.84 -19.94 -9.43
N ASP A 141 -30.05 -18.66 -9.70
CA ASP A 141 -31.09 -18.23 -10.63
C ASP A 141 -30.65 -18.42 -12.10
N GLY A 142 -31.48 -19.08 -12.90
CA GLY A 142 -31.30 -19.18 -14.36
C GLY A 142 -30.18 -20.11 -14.86
N ALA A 143 -29.36 -20.68 -13.98
CA ALA A 143 -28.27 -21.59 -14.36
C ALA A 143 -28.79 -22.97 -14.82
N ARG A 144 -28.20 -23.59 -15.85
CA ARG A 144 -28.70 -24.89 -16.38
C ARG A 144 -28.32 -26.05 -15.44
N PRO A 145 -29.23 -27.00 -15.15
CA PRO A 145 -28.85 -28.22 -14.43
C PRO A 145 -27.71 -28.96 -15.14
N GLY A 146 -26.75 -29.46 -14.35
CA GLY A 146 -25.54 -30.13 -14.81
C GLY A 146 -24.43 -29.19 -15.29
N ALA A 147 -24.65 -27.86 -15.33
CA ALA A 147 -23.58 -26.92 -15.63
C ALA A 147 -22.53 -26.91 -14.52
N ASP A 148 -21.26 -26.71 -14.88
CA ASP A 148 -20.18 -26.49 -13.92
C ASP A 148 -20.48 -25.26 -13.04
N LEU A 149 -20.35 -25.43 -11.72
CA LEU A 149 -20.74 -24.39 -10.77
C LEU A 149 -19.85 -23.15 -10.90
N ILE A 150 -18.54 -23.33 -11.10
CA ILE A 150 -17.56 -22.25 -11.16
C ILE A 150 -17.84 -21.37 -12.39
N ALA A 151 -18.09 -22.01 -13.54
CA ALA A 151 -18.53 -21.32 -14.74
C ALA A 151 -19.90 -20.64 -14.56
N ALA A 152 -20.87 -21.31 -13.92
CA ALA A 152 -22.22 -20.77 -13.69
C ALA A 152 -22.22 -19.53 -12.78
N LEU A 153 -21.29 -19.47 -11.81
CA LEU A 153 -21.11 -18.32 -10.91
C LEU A 153 -20.19 -17.24 -11.50
N GLY A 154 -19.60 -17.47 -12.68
CA GLY A 154 -18.63 -16.55 -13.28
C GLY A 154 -17.33 -16.44 -12.48
N LEU A 155 -16.95 -17.50 -11.76
CA LEU A 155 -15.74 -17.57 -10.94
C LEU A 155 -14.54 -18.16 -11.70
N ASP A 156 -14.73 -18.61 -12.95
CA ASP A 156 -13.64 -19.02 -13.88
C ASP A 156 -12.88 -17.78 -14.38
N ASP A 157 -12.19 -17.12 -13.46
CA ASP A 157 -11.41 -15.92 -13.67
C ASP A 157 -10.16 -15.91 -12.78
N HIS A 158 -9.27 -14.96 -13.01
CA HIS A 158 -8.11 -14.68 -12.16
C HIS A 158 -8.20 -13.27 -11.60
N VAL A 159 -7.76 -13.10 -10.35
CA VAL A 159 -7.59 -11.80 -9.72
C VAL A 159 -6.14 -11.37 -9.84
N LEU A 160 -5.92 -10.19 -10.39
CA LEU A 160 -4.61 -9.53 -10.40
C LEU A 160 -4.51 -8.68 -9.14
N GLU A 161 -3.47 -8.92 -8.34
CA GLU A 161 -3.12 -8.06 -7.22
C GLU A 161 -2.05 -7.07 -7.65
N VAL A 162 -2.47 -5.83 -7.90
CA VAL A 162 -1.63 -4.77 -8.46
C VAL A 162 -1.17 -3.83 -7.35
N GLU A 163 0.13 -3.52 -7.32
CA GLU A 163 0.73 -2.52 -6.43
C GLU A 163 0.93 -1.21 -7.18
N ILE A 164 0.20 -0.17 -6.75
CA ILE A 164 0.15 1.10 -7.45
C ILE A 164 1.05 2.13 -6.75
N THR A 165 2.05 2.59 -7.48
CA THR A 165 2.93 3.67 -7.05
C THR A 165 2.16 4.99 -6.92
N PRO A 166 2.55 5.90 -6.01
CA PRO A 166 1.78 7.12 -5.72
C PRO A 166 1.59 8.08 -6.91
N ASN A 167 2.44 8.00 -7.94
CA ASN A 167 2.33 8.81 -9.16
C ASN A 167 1.24 8.32 -10.14
N ARG A 168 0.67 7.12 -9.94
CA ARG A 168 -0.30 6.51 -10.86
C ARG A 168 -1.70 6.36 -10.25
N PRO A 169 -2.33 7.43 -9.73
CA PRO A 169 -3.70 7.33 -9.18
C PRO A 169 -4.72 6.92 -10.25
N ASP A 170 -4.44 7.16 -11.53
CA ASP A 170 -5.28 6.73 -12.66
C ASP A 170 -5.42 5.20 -12.72
N CYS A 171 -4.41 4.46 -12.28
CA CYS A 171 -4.40 3.01 -12.22
C CYS A 171 -5.11 2.43 -10.99
N LEU A 172 -5.70 3.26 -10.11
CA LEU A 172 -6.51 2.80 -8.97
C LEU A 172 -7.95 2.42 -9.36
N SER A 173 -8.12 1.90 -10.57
CA SER A 173 -9.41 1.54 -11.15
C SER A 173 -9.28 0.47 -12.24
N VAL A 174 -10.36 -0.27 -12.48
CA VAL A 174 -10.44 -1.24 -13.59
C VAL A 174 -10.23 -0.55 -14.93
N VAL A 175 -10.88 0.60 -15.13
CA VAL A 175 -10.74 1.40 -16.36
C VAL A 175 -9.31 1.91 -16.55
N GLY A 176 -8.62 2.28 -15.48
CA GLY A 176 -7.22 2.67 -15.51
C GLY A 176 -6.30 1.56 -16.00
N ILE A 177 -6.40 0.38 -15.39
CA ILE A 177 -5.60 -0.79 -15.79
C ILE A 177 -5.97 -1.25 -17.22
N ALA A 178 -7.25 -1.23 -17.59
CA ALA A 178 -7.68 -1.54 -18.95
C ALA A 178 -7.10 -0.58 -19.99
N ARG A 179 -7.02 0.73 -19.68
CA ARG A 179 -6.38 1.74 -20.55
C ARG A 179 -4.89 1.45 -20.73
N GLU A 180 -4.20 1.10 -19.66
CA GLU A 180 -2.77 0.74 -19.72
C GLU A 180 -2.54 -0.49 -20.59
N LEU A 181 -3.29 -1.57 -20.38
CA LEU A 181 -3.19 -2.77 -21.20
C LEU A 181 -3.55 -2.50 -22.67
N ALA A 182 -4.52 -1.64 -22.94
CA ALA A 182 -4.84 -1.22 -24.30
C ALA A 182 -3.66 -0.50 -24.97
N ALA A 183 -2.99 0.41 -24.25
CA ALA A 183 -1.80 1.10 -24.76
C ALA A 183 -0.63 0.12 -25.03
N LEU A 184 -0.42 -0.85 -24.15
CA LEU A 184 0.66 -1.83 -24.23
C LEU A 184 0.46 -2.89 -25.32
N THR A 185 -0.79 -3.18 -25.68
CA THR A 185 -1.14 -4.22 -26.65
C THR A 185 -1.62 -3.67 -27.98
N GLY A 186 -2.00 -2.39 -28.03
CA GLY A 186 -2.71 -1.79 -29.15
C GLY A 186 -4.16 -2.26 -29.29
N ALA A 187 -4.70 -2.96 -28.28
CA ALA A 187 -6.08 -3.41 -28.26
C ALA A 187 -7.06 -2.22 -28.18
N ARG A 188 -8.30 -2.45 -28.61
CA ARG A 188 -9.35 -1.43 -28.56
C ARG A 188 -9.84 -1.26 -27.12
N PHE A 189 -9.75 -0.03 -26.63
CA PHE A 189 -10.28 0.39 -25.34
C PHE A 189 -11.66 1.01 -25.48
N ARG A 190 -12.56 0.76 -24.51
CA ARG A 190 -13.91 1.30 -24.44
C ARG A 190 -14.24 1.70 -23.01
N LEU A 191 -14.85 2.87 -22.85
CA LEU A 191 -15.41 3.31 -21.57
C LEU A 191 -16.81 2.71 -21.36
N PRO A 192 -17.29 2.58 -20.11
CA PRO A 192 -18.65 2.13 -19.85
C PRO A 192 -19.67 3.07 -20.48
N THR A 193 -20.70 2.51 -21.09
CA THR A 193 -21.84 3.31 -21.59
C THR A 193 -22.77 3.62 -20.42
N ILE A 194 -23.03 4.90 -20.18
CA ILE A 194 -23.88 5.35 -19.08
C ILE A 194 -25.25 5.72 -19.64
N ALA A 195 -26.23 4.85 -19.44
CA ALA A 195 -27.62 5.09 -19.82
C ALA A 195 -28.39 5.78 -18.69
N LEU A 196 -28.12 7.07 -18.47
CA LEU A 196 -28.77 7.85 -17.42
C LEU A 196 -30.19 8.27 -17.85
N LYS A 197 -31.21 7.84 -17.11
CA LYS A 197 -32.60 8.23 -17.32
C LYS A 197 -33.06 9.17 -16.21
N GLU A 198 -33.17 10.44 -16.53
CA GLU A 198 -33.57 11.48 -15.58
C GLU A 198 -35.07 11.84 -15.74
N SER A 199 -35.75 12.08 -14.63
CA SER A 199 -37.17 12.46 -14.58
C SER A 199 -37.49 13.29 -13.33
N GLY A 200 -38.74 13.74 -13.18
CA GLY A 200 -39.18 14.48 -11.99
C GLY A 200 -38.60 15.89 -11.86
N GLU A 201 -38.40 16.36 -10.63
CA GLU A 201 -37.87 17.70 -10.33
C GLU A 201 -36.38 17.87 -10.71
N ALA A 202 -35.91 19.11 -10.79
CA ALA A 202 -34.50 19.38 -11.08
C ALA A 202 -33.63 19.17 -9.83
N ALA A 203 -32.43 18.59 -9.98
CA ALA A 203 -31.52 18.39 -8.86
C ALA A 203 -31.21 19.70 -8.12
N ARG A 204 -31.10 20.82 -8.84
CA ARG A 204 -30.85 22.16 -8.28
C ARG A 204 -31.97 22.73 -7.40
N THR A 205 -33.20 22.21 -7.52
CA THR A 205 -34.32 22.64 -6.65
C THR A 205 -34.38 21.80 -5.38
N LEU A 206 -33.85 20.58 -5.42
CA LEU A 206 -33.84 19.64 -4.30
C LEU A 206 -32.57 19.77 -3.46
N ALA A 207 -31.42 19.94 -4.08
CA ALA A 207 -30.13 19.98 -3.40
C ALA A 207 -29.37 21.28 -3.63
N ARG A 208 -28.57 21.67 -2.62
CA ARG A 208 -27.64 22.81 -2.68
C ARG A 208 -26.26 22.38 -2.20
N VAL A 209 -25.21 22.91 -2.82
CA VAL A 209 -23.82 22.66 -2.42
C VAL A 209 -23.13 24.00 -2.22
N ARG A 210 -22.60 24.23 -1.02
CA ARG A 210 -21.77 25.39 -0.66
C ARG A 210 -20.37 24.92 -0.30
N ILE A 211 -19.38 25.40 -1.04
CA ILE A 211 -17.96 25.13 -0.75
C ILE A 211 -17.39 26.36 -0.04
N GLU A 212 -17.14 26.25 1.26
CA GLU A 212 -16.55 27.33 2.08
C GLU A 212 -15.02 27.26 2.11
N ALA A 213 -14.44 26.08 1.83
CA ALA A 213 -13.00 25.85 1.76
C ALA A 213 -12.56 25.44 0.34
N PRO A 214 -12.60 26.36 -0.66
CA PRO A 214 -12.28 26.04 -2.06
C PRO A 214 -10.82 25.67 -2.31
N ASP A 215 -9.93 25.95 -1.34
CA ASP A 215 -8.53 25.52 -1.32
C ASP A 215 -8.37 24.03 -0.97
N LEU A 216 -9.37 23.44 -0.29
CA LEU A 216 -9.36 22.03 0.09
C LEU A 216 -10.36 21.18 -0.69
N CYS A 217 -11.46 21.76 -1.17
CA CYS A 217 -12.42 21.09 -2.05
C CYS A 217 -12.61 21.92 -3.32
N HIS A 218 -12.07 21.44 -4.43
CA HIS A 218 -12.11 22.20 -5.68
C HIS A 218 -13.38 21.93 -6.47
N ARG A 219 -14.00 20.76 -6.31
CA ARG A 219 -15.21 20.39 -7.01
C ARG A 219 -16.06 19.44 -6.19
N PHE A 220 -17.36 19.67 -6.18
CA PHE A 220 -18.34 18.83 -5.51
C PHE A 220 -19.60 18.73 -6.36
N THR A 221 -20.09 17.50 -6.55
CA THR A 221 -21.32 17.23 -7.27
C THR A 221 -22.33 16.50 -6.39
N ALA A 222 -23.62 16.82 -6.59
CA ALA A 222 -24.72 16.16 -5.90
C ALA A 222 -25.84 15.78 -6.88
N ARG A 223 -26.34 14.55 -6.76
CA ARG A 223 -27.53 14.04 -7.47
C ARG A 223 -28.56 13.53 -6.47
N VAL A 224 -29.84 13.62 -6.83
CA VAL A 224 -30.94 13.13 -5.99
C VAL A 224 -31.64 11.98 -6.70
N ILE A 225 -31.89 10.88 -5.98
CA ILE A 225 -32.60 9.71 -6.47
C ILE A 225 -33.78 9.45 -5.54
N ASN A 226 -34.99 9.46 -6.08
CA ASN A 226 -36.23 9.39 -5.32
C ASN A 226 -36.92 8.04 -5.46
N GLY A 227 -37.46 7.51 -4.36
CA GLY A 227 -38.25 6.26 -4.36
C GLY A 227 -37.38 5.02 -4.55
N VAL A 228 -36.20 5.00 -3.93
CA VAL A 228 -35.35 3.80 -3.88
C VAL A 228 -35.86 2.82 -2.83
N THR A 229 -35.61 1.52 -3.04
CA THR A 229 -35.80 0.48 -2.05
C THR A 229 -34.44 -0.12 -1.70
N VAL A 230 -33.98 0.13 -0.48
CA VAL A 230 -32.71 -0.42 0.02
C VAL A 230 -32.88 -1.91 0.31
N GLY A 231 -31.94 -2.71 -0.17
CA GLY A 231 -31.95 -4.16 0.00
C GLY A 231 -30.63 -4.80 -0.42
N PRO A 232 -30.54 -6.14 -0.43
CA PRO A 232 -29.33 -6.83 -0.85
C PRO A 232 -29.04 -6.61 -2.35
N SER A 233 -27.76 -6.49 -2.68
CA SER A 233 -27.29 -6.43 -4.06
C SER A 233 -27.51 -7.75 -4.83
N PRO A 234 -27.67 -7.72 -6.16
CA PRO A 234 -27.75 -8.93 -6.96
C PRO A 234 -26.43 -9.74 -6.90
N GLY A 235 -26.53 -11.04 -7.18
CA GLY A 235 -25.42 -11.98 -7.04
C GLY A 235 -24.15 -11.58 -7.78
N TRP A 236 -24.27 -11.08 -9.02
CA TRP A 236 -23.11 -10.64 -9.82
C TRP A 236 -22.34 -9.49 -9.17
N LEU A 237 -23.04 -8.54 -8.53
CA LEU A 237 -22.42 -7.37 -7.90
C LEU A 237 -21.73 -7.79 -6.59
N ARG A 238 -22.40 -8.61 -5.78
CA ARG A 238 -21.82 -9.21 -4.58
C ARG A 238 -20.54 -9.98 -4.91
N ALA A 239 -20.57 -10.80 -5.96
CA ALA A 239 -19.42 -11.59 -6.40
C ALA A 239 -18.23 -10.70 -6.81
N ARG A 240 -18.47 -9.65 -7.61
CA ARG A 240 -17.40 -8.71 -8.00
C ARG A 240 -16.81 -7.95 -6.81
N LEU A 241 -17.63 -7.49 -5.87
CA LEU A 241 -17.15 -6.81 -4.67
C LEU A 241 -16.29 -7.72 -3.80
N ARG A 242 -16.72 -8.96 -3.59
CA ARG A 242 -15.91 -9.97 -2.86
C ARG A 242 -14.58 -10.23 -3.57
N ALA A 243 -14.59 -10.32 -4.90
CA ALA A 243 -13.38 -10.57 -5.70
C ALA A 243 -12.33 -9.45 -5.58
N VAL A 244 -12.75 -8.20 -5.32
CA VAL A 244 -11.84 -7.08 -5.03
C VAL A 244 -11.52 -6.92 -3.53
N GLY A 245 -12.03 -7.82 -2.68
CA GLY A 245 -11.79 -7.82 -1.23
C GLY A 245 -12.79 -6.99 -0.41
N LEU A 246 -13.93 -6.59 -0.99
CA LEU A 246 -14.98 -5.86 -0.29
C LEU A 246 -16.12 -6.78 0.15
N ARG A 247 -16.65 -6.50 1.35
CA ARG A 247 -17.90 -7.10 1.83
C ARG A 247 -19.08 -6.34 1.22
N PRO A 248 -20.03 -7.02 0.55
CA PRO A 248 -21.29 -6.40 0.12
C PRO A 248 -22.15 -5.96 1.32
N ILE A 249 -22.81 -4.82 1.21
CA ILE A 249 -23.60 -4.17 2.26
C ILE A 249 -25.05 -4.01 1.81
N SER A 250 -25.31 -3.16 0.82
CA SER A 250 -26.64 -2.90 0.26
C SER A 250 -26.54 -2.47 -1.20
N ASN A 251 -27.59 -2.66 -1.97
CA ASN A 251 -27.67 -2.27 -3.39
C ASN A 251 -27.27 -0.80 -3.66
N VAL A 252 -27.46 0.11 -2.70
CA VAL A 252 -27.02 1.51 -2.80
C VAL A 252 -25.52 1.66 -2.50
N VAL A 253 -25.06 1.17 -1.35
CA VAL A 253 -23.65 1.31 -0.92
C VAL A 253 -22.73 0.53 -1.87
N ASP A 254 -23.14 -0.67 -2.27
CA ASP A 254 -22.42 -1.53 -3.18
C ASP A 254 -22.29 -0.91 -4.57
N ALA A 255 -23.30 -0.16 -5.04
CA ALA A 255 -23.19 0.59 -6.29
C ALA A 255 -22.12 1.69 -6.21
N THR A 256 -22.02 2.41 -5.08
CA THR A 256 -20.96 3.41 -4.89
C THR A 256 -19.57 2.78 -4.84
N ASN A 257 -19.42 1.67 -4.12
CA ASN A 257 -18.18 0.90 -4.05
C ASN A 257 -17.80 0.34 -5.43
N TYR A 258 -18.76 -0.22 -6.17
CA TYR A 258 -18.54 -0.73 -7.51
C TYR A 258 -17.98 0.34 -8.44
N VAL A 259 -18.58 1.53 -8.44
CA VAL A 259 -18.13 2.64 -9.30
C VAL A 259 -16.77 3.20 -8.84
N LEU A 260 -16.49 3.20 -7.54
CA LEU A 260 -15.16 3.51 -7.02
C LEU A 260 -14.09 2.57 -7.60
N TRP A 261 -14.38 1.26 -7.71
CA TRP A 261 -13.46 0.29 -8.30
C TRP A 261 -13.43 0.37 -9.83
N GLU A 262 -14.58 0.55 -10.48
CA GLU A 262 -14.70 0.66 -11.93
C GLU A 262 -13.94 1.87 -12.48
N LEU A 263 -14.17 3.05 -11.89
CA LEU A 263 -13.73 4.35 -12.41
C LEU A 263 -12.67 5.06 -11.55
N GLY A 264 -12.38 4.57 -10.34
CA GLY A 264 -11.38 5.16 -9.44
C GLY A 264 -11.86 6.39 -8.67
N GLN A 265 -13.14 6.74 -8.77
CA GLN A 265 -13.73 7.91 -8.13
C GLN A 265 -14.52 7.48 -6.88
N PRO A 266 -14.07 7.85 -5.67
CA PRO A 266 -14.88 7.64 -4.49
C PRO A 266 -16.19 8.44 -4.52
N LEU A 267 -17.23 7.82 -4.01
CA LEU A 267 -18.60 8.31 -3.97
C LEU A 267 -19.17 8.04 -2.58
N HIS A 268 -20.17 8.83 -2.18
CA HIS A 268 -20.90 8.58 -0.93
C HIS A 268 -22.39 8.81 -1.15
N ALA A 269 -23.23 8.01 -0.50
CA ALA A 269 -24.67 8.14 -0.54
C ALA A 269 -25.16 8.51 0.85
N TYR A 270 -25.89 9.61 0.96
CA TYR A 270 -26.56 10.04 2.18
C TYR A 270 -28.05 9.68 2.12
N ASP A 271 -28.64 9.33 3.26
CA ASP A 271 -30.10 9.38 3.41
C ASP A 271 -30.55 10.85 3.28
N TYR A 272 -31.27 11.17 2.21
CA TYR A 272 -31.67 12.53 1.89
C TYR A 272 -32.49 13.17 3.03
N GLU A 273 -33.36 12.41 3.70
CA GLU A 273 -34.24 12.94 4.76
C GLU A 273 -33.46 13.30 6.03
N SER A 274 -32.24 12.75 6.18
CA SER A 274 -31.36 13.05 7.30
C SER A 274 -30.47 14.28 7.10
N VAL A 275 -30.36 14.77 5.85
CA VAL A 275 -29.55 15.94 5.48
C VAL A 275 -30.42 17.20 5.55
N ALA A 276 -30.10 18.11 6.48
CA ALA A 276 -30.91 19.30 6.66
C ALA A 276 -30.99 20.15 5.38
N ASP A 277 -32.22 20.47 4.98
CA ASP A 277 -32.57 21.31 3.83
C ASP A 277 -31.96 20.85 2.49
N GLY A 278 -31.62 19.56 2.36
CA GLY A 278 -30.93 19.01 1.18
C GLY A 278 -29.62 19.73 0.86
N THR A 279 -28.99 20.36 1.85
CA THR A 279 -27.88 21.30 1.65
C THR A 279 -26.58 20.72 2.18
N ILE A 280 -25.57 20.63 1.31
CA ILE A 280 -24.20 20.26 1.66
C ILE A 280 -23.37 21.54 1.85
N VAL A 281 -22.63 21.58 2.94
CA VAL A 281 -21.67 22.62 3.30
C VAL A 281 -20.29 21.98 3.48
N VAL A 282 -19.37 22.27 2.56
CA VAL A 282 -17.99 21.76 2.64
C VAL A 282 -17.13 22.80 3.34
N ARG A 283 -16.78 22.53 4.61
CA ARG A 283 -16.10 23.48 5.50
C ARG A 283 -15.01 22.81 6.31
N ARG A 284 -14.13 23.62 6.90
CA ARG A 284 -13.15 23.15 7.89
C ARG A 284 -13.85 22.77 9.20
N ALA A 285 -13.24 21.85 9.93
CA ALA A 285 -13.61 21.57 11.30
C ALA A 285 -13.38 22.81 12.17
N ARG A 286 -14.22 23.00 13.18
CA ARG A 286 -14.02 24.01 14.21
C ARG A 286 -13.06 23.46 15.26
N ALA A 287 -12.37 24.36 15.98
CA ALA A 287 -11.45 23.95 17.04
C ALA A 287 -12.21 23.14 18.12
N GLY A 288 -11.72 21.93 18.42
CA GLY A 288 -12.32 21.04 19.41
C GLY A 288 -13.63 20.37 18.97
N GLU A 289 -14.01 20.49 17.69
CA GLU A 289 -15.18 19.80 17.14
C GLU A 289 -14.98 18.27 17.26
N ARG A 290 -16.04 17.58 17.68
CA ARG A 290 -16.07 16.11 17.75
C ARG A 290 -17.03 15.56 16.72
N PHE A 291 -16.73 14.38 16.19
CA PHE A 291 -17.54 13.75 15.17
C PHE A 291 -17.50 12.23 15.28
N THR A 292 -18.66 11.58 15.19
CA THR A 292 -18.79 10.12 15.19
C THR A 292 -18.85 9.59 13.76
N THR A 293 -17.89 8.76 13.40
CA THR A 293 -17.81 8.11 12.08
C THR A 293 -18.72 6.87 12.00
N LEU A 294 -18.89 6.31 10.80
CA LEU A 294 -19.73 5.12 10.55
C LEU A 294 -19.31 3.86 11.33
N ASP A 295 -18.06 3.80 11.80
CA ASP A 295 -17.57 2.75 12.69
C ASP A 295 -18.03 2.89 14.16
N GLY A 296 -18.76 3.96 14.48
CA GLY A 296 -19.25 4.26 15.83
C GLY A 296 -18.22 4.94 16.74
N GLU A 297 -17.01 5.21 16.25
CA GLU A 297 -15.96 5.87 17.05
C GLU A 297 -16.12 7.40 17.04
N GLU A 298 -16.06 8.02 18.22
CA GLU A 298 -15.99 9.47 18.35
C GLU A 298 -14.54 9.96 18.15
N ARG A 299 -14.37 10.94 17.26
CA ARG A 299 -13.06 11.46 16.86
C ARG A 299 -12.95 12.95 17.20
N ALA A 300 -11.83 13.32 17.83
CA ALA A 300 -11.49 14.72 18.06
C ALA A 300 -10.86 15.32 16.79
N LEU A 301 -11.41 16.44 16.32
CA LEU A 301 -11.00 17.06 15.07
C LEU A 301 -10.18 18.32 15.32
N ASP A 302 -9.18 18.54 14.46
CA ASP A 302 -8.43 19.78 14.41
C ASP A 302 -8.89 20.67 13.24
N ALA A 303 -8.64 21.98 13.33
CA ALA A 303 -9.13 22.97 12.36
C ALA A 303 -8.52 22.85 10.95
N SER A 304 -7.48 22.02 10.78
CA SER A 304 -6.92 21.71 9.46
C SER A 304 -7.73 20.66 8.69
N MET A 305 -8.57 19.89 9.39
CA MET A 305 -9.40 18.84 8.82
C MET A 305 -10.60 19.42 8.05
N LEU A 306 -10.94 18.77 6.93
CA LEU A 306 -12.09 19.13 6.09
C LEU A 306 -13.28 18.22 6.42
N LEU A 307 -14.47 18.82 6.54
CA LEU A 307 -15.73 18.16 6.83
C LEU A 307 -16.74 18.37 5.71
N ILE A 308 -17.59 17.36 5.54
CA ILE A 308 -18.90 17.53 4.91
C ILE A 308 -19.89 17.78 6.03
N ALA A 309 -20.62 18.88 5.93
CA ALA A 309 -21.64 19.30 6.89
C ALA A 309 -22.96 19.57 6.18
N ASP A 310 -24.04 19.60 6.95
CA ASP A 310 -25.28 20.27 6.58
C ASP A 310 -25.34 21.64 7.29
N PRO A 311 -26.40 22.45 7.12
CA PRO A 311 -26.53 23.74 7.82
C PRO A 311 -26.51 23.65 9.37
N ARG A 312 -26.71 22.46 9.95
CA ARG A 312 -26.85 22.25 11.39
C ARG A 312 -25.61 21.61 12.01
N ARG A 313 -24.94 20.67 11.34
CA ARG A 313 -23.92 19.79 11.93
C ARG A 313 -23.00 19.16 10.88
N ALA A 314 -21.88 18.57 11.35
CA ALA A 314 -21.06 17.70 10.51
C ALA A 314 -21.77 16.38 10.20
N ILE A 315 -21.58 15.88 8.98
CA ILE A 315 -22.19 14.63 8.47
C ILE A 315 -21.15 13.69 7.82
N GLY A 316 -19.91 14.13 7.65
CA GLY A 316 -18.82 13.28 7.13
C GLY A 316 -17.43 13.88 7.31
N LEU A 317 -16.42 13.04 7.42
CA LEU A 317 -15.01 13.40 7.23
C LEU A 317 -14.71 13.39 5.72
N ALA A 318 -14.50 14.57 5.15
CA ALA A 318 -14.39 14.74 3.71
C ALA A 318 -13.30 13.84 3.12
N GLY A 319 -13.66 12.95 2.20
CA GLY A 319 -12.74 12.05 1.51
C GLY A 319 -12.11 10.95 2.38
N VAL A 320 -12.57 10.77 3.63
CA VAL A 320 -12.08 9.72 4.54
C VAL A 320 -13.20 8.77 4.92
N MET A 321 -14.24 9.23 5.61
CA MET A 321 -15.32 8.37 6.08
C MET A 321 -16.62 9.16 6.31
N GLY A 322 -17.76 8.57 5.99
CA GLY A 322 -19.08 9.16 6.29
C GLY A 322 -19.40 9.18 7.79
N GLY A 323 -20.45 9.90 8.16
CA GLY A 323 -21.01 9.89 9.50
C GLY A 323 -22.17 8.92 9.65
N ALA A 324 -22.31 8.33 10.84
CA ALA A 324 -23.44 7.47 11.19
C ALA A 324 -24.79 8.22 11.17
N ASN A 325 -24.74 9.55 11.27
CA ASN A 325 -25.92 10.39 11.44
C ASN A 325 -26.71 10.66 10.14
N THR A 326 -26.14 10.28 8.99
CA THR A 326 -26.76 10.42 7.66
C THR A 326 -26.60 9.15 6.82
N GLU A 327 -26.36 8.02 7.49
CA GLU A 327 -26.18 6.71 6.88
C GLU A 327 -27.45 6.23 6.16
N VAL A 328 -27.27 5.55 5.03
CA VAL A 328 -28.36 4.87 4.32
C VAL A 328 -28.81 3.65 5.13
N ALA A 329 -30.07 3.62 5.52
CA ALA A 329 -30.69 2.53 6.27
C ALA A 329 -31.79 1.84 5.45
N ASP A 330 -32.32 0.71 5.94
CA ASP A 330 -33.39 -0.05 5.27
C ASP A 330 -34.66 0.80 4.99
N ARG A 331 -34.89 1.84 5.80
CA ARG A 331 -36.02 2.77 5.65
C ARG A 331 -35.77 3.90 4.64
N THR A 332 -34.54 4.05 4.14
CA THR A 332 -34.17 5.17 3.27
C THR A 332 -34.85 5.02 1.92
N THR A 333 -35.61 6.04 1.52
CA THR A 333 -36.34 6.05 0.23
C THR A 333 -35.83 7.11 -0.73
N ARG A 334 -34.97 8.02 -0.28
CA ARG A 334 -34.37 9.09 -1.08
C ARG A 334 -32.88 9.19 -0.79
N ILE A 335 -32.09 9.29 -1.85
CA ILE A 335 -30.63 9.34 -1.76
C ILE A 335 -30.13 10.68 -2.27
N LEU A 336 -29.23 11.30 -1.49
CA LEU A 336 -28.35 12.37 -1.96
C LEU A 336 -26.98 11.76 -2.26
N LEU A 337 -26.63 11.66 -3.54
CA LEU A 337 -25.37 11.05 -3.99
C LEU A 337 -24.29 12.12 -4.16
N GLU A 338 -23.21 11.99 -3.40
CA GLU A 338 -21.99 12.81 -3.47
C GLU A 338 -20.97 12.20 -4.44
N SER A 339 -20.38 13.06 -5.27
CA SER A 339 -19.06 12.84 -5.86
C SER A 339 -18.23 14.11 -5.75
N ALA A 340 -17.05 14.03 -5.15
CA ALA A 340 -16.24 15.19 -4.78
C ALA A 340 -14.76 15.01 -5.10
N TRP A 341 -14.04 16.13 -5.11
CA TRP A 341 -12.58 16.17 -5.22
C TRP A 341 -12.02 16.97 -4.05
N PHE A 342 -11.07 16.37 -3.34
CA PHE A 342 -10.42 16.95 -2.18
C PHE A 342 -8.91 17.07 -2.38
N ALA A 343 -8.32 18.08 -1.74
CA ALA A 343 -6.88 18.32 -1.78
C ALA A 343 -6.11 17.12 -1.20
N PRO A 344 -5.26 16.44 -2.00
CA PRO A 344 -4.64 15.17 -1.61
C PRO A 344 -3.81 15.23 -0.32
N ALA A 345 -3.07 16.33 -0.12
CA ALA A 345 -2.28 16.54 1.09
C ALA A 345 -3.15 16.69 2.34
N SER A 346 -4.35 17.28 2.21
CA SER A 346 -5.30 17.40 3.31
C SER A 346 -5.81 16.04 3.74
N ILE A 347 -6.24 15.22 2.78
CA ILE A 347 -6.73 13.86 3.03
C ILE A 347 -5.66 13.00 3.69
N ARG A 348 -4.42 13.05 3.18
CA ARG A 348 -3.29 12.31 3.76
C ARG A 348 -3.02 12.68 5.23
N ARG A 349 -3.07 13.98 5.56
CA ARG A 349 -2.88 14.45 6.93
C ARG A 349 -4.00 13.98 7.84
N THR A 350 -5.26 14.17 7.44
CA THR A 350 -6.43 13.74 8.21
C THR A 350 -6.45 12.22 8.44
N SER A 351 -6.25 11.43 7.38
CA SER A 351 -6.21 9.96 7.45
C SER A 351 -5.11 9.47 8.42
N ARG A 352 -3.91 10.05 8.36
CA ARG A 352 -2.82 9.69 9.28
C ARG A 352 -3.07 10.14 10.72
N ALA A 353 -3.56 11.36 10.92
CA ALA A 353 -3.83 11.90 12.25
C ALA A 353 -4.91 11.10 12.99
N LEU A 354 -5.92 10.59 12.27
CA LEU A 354 -7.02 9.82 12.83
C LEU A 354 -6.81 8.30 12.77
N GLY A 355 -5.70 7.82 12.19
CA GLY A 355 -5.44 6.37 12.02
C GLY A 355 -6.39 5.66 11.05
N LEU A 356 -7.13 6.40 10.21
CA LEU A 356 -8.16 5.86 9.32
C LEU A 356 -7.61 5.58 7.92
N ARG A 357 -7.51 4.30 7.53
CA ARG A 357 -7.10 3.89 6.17
C ARG A 357 -8.27 3.28 5.41
N THR A 358 -8.95 4.11 4.61
CA THR A 358 -10.09 3.69 3.78
C THR A 358 -9.73 3.68 2.29
N ASP A 359 -10.50 2.95 1.47
CA ASP A 359 -10.38 2.98 0.00
C ASP A 359 -10.55 4.38 -0.61
N ALA A 360 -11.42 5.21 -0.03
CA ALA A 360 -11.64 6.59 -0.45
C ALA A 360 -10.39 7.45 -0.16
N ALA A 361 -9.93 7.45 1.09
CA ALA A 361 -8.73 8.18 1.50
C ALA A 361 -7.51 7.79 0.67
N TYR A 362 -7.31 6.49 0.41
CA TYR A 362 -6.19 5.96 -0.38
C TYR A 362 -6.14 6.52 -1.81
N ARG A 363 -7.31 6.70 -2.44
CA ARG A 363 -7.45 7.28 -3.79
C ARG A 363 -7.32 8.81 -3.76
N PHE A 364 -8.01 9.48 -2.85
CA PHE A 364 -7.93 10.94 -2.76
C PHE A 364 -6.54 11.45 -2.35
N GLU A 365 -5.82 10.76 -1.45
CA GLU A 365 -4.46 11.17 -1.05
C GLU A 365 -3.44 11.06 -2.20
N ARG A 366 -3.71 10.19 -3.18
CA ARG A 366 -2.93 10.08 -4.43
C ARG A 366 -3.48 10.96 -5.54
N GLY A 367 -4.68 11.49 -5.39
CA GLY A 367 -5.32 12.46 -6.28
C GLY A 367 -6.20 11.83 -7.35
N ALA A 368 -7.45 11.58 -6.98
CA ALA A 368 -8.51 11.20 -7.92
C ALA A 368 -8.72 12.24 -9.02
N ASP A 369 -9.35 11.82 -10.12
CA ASP A 369 -9.58 12.67 -11.30
C ASP A 369 -10.73 13.67 -11.06
N ILE A 370 -10.40 14.98 -11.07
CA ILE A 370 -11.35 16.08 -10.86
C ILE A 370 -12.41 16.21 -11.96
N GLU A 371 -12.18 15.67 -13.16
CA GLU A 371 -13.18 15.65 -14.23
C GLU A 371 -14.04 14.37 -14.24
N MET A 372 -13.72 13.38 -13.39
CA MET A 372 -14.47 12.12 -13.32
C MET A 372 -15.77 12.22 -12.53
N LEU A 373 -15.94 13.24 -11.67
CA LEU A 373 -17.06 13.36 -10.72
C LEU A 373 -18.44 13.27 -11.39
N VAL A 374 -18.64 13.97 -12.50
CA VAL A 374 -19.94 13.99 -13.21
C VAL A 374 -20.23 12.62 -13.84
N THR A 375 -19.21 11.99 -14.42
CA THR A 375 -19.30 10.67 -15.05
C THR A 375 -19.55 9.58 -14.00
N ALA A 376 -18.79 9.59 -12.90
CA ALA A 376 -18.93 8.63 -11.82
C ALA A 376 -20.26 8.76 -11.08
N SER A 377 -20.70 9.99 -10.77
CA SER A 377 -22.01 10.21 -10.16
C SER A 377 -23.15 9.78 -11.09
N ALA A 378 -23.03 9.98 -12.41
CA ALA A 378 -24.01 9.49 -13.37
C ALA A 378 -24.04 7.95 -13.45
N ARG A 379 -22.85 7.31 -13.48
CA ARG A 379 -22.73 5.84 -13.49
C ARG A 379 -23.33 5.23 -12.24
N ALA A 380 -23.04 5.79 -11.07
CA ALA A 380 -23.59 5.32 -9.81
C ALA A 380 -25.09 5.58 -9.69
N ALA A 381 -25.58 6.75 -10.11
CA ALA A 381 -27.02 7.02 -10.10
C ALA A 381 -27.81 6.08 -11.03
N ALA A 382 -27.29 5.81 -12.22
CA ALA A 382 -27.89 4.84 -13.14
C ALA A 382 -27.91 3.43 -12.55
N LEU A 383 -26.81 3.00 -11.92
CA LEU A 383 -26.71 1.68 -11.29
C LEU A 383 -27.62 1.58 -10.06
N ILE A 384 -27.71 2.60 -9.21
CA ILE A 384 -28.64 2.64 -8.08
C ILE A 384 -30.09 2.53 -8.59
N ALA A 385 -30.46 3.29 -9.62
CA ALA A 385 -31.80 3.23 -10.19
C ALA A 385 -32.14 1.86 -10.78
N GLU A 386 -31.15 1.17 -11.38
CA GLU A 386 -31.30 -0.19 -11.88
C GLU A 386 -31.50 -1.22 -10.74
N LEU A 387 -30.75 -1.08 -9.65
CA LEU A 387 -30.67 -2.08 -8.58
C LEU A 387 -31.68 -1.87 -7.44
N ALA A 388 -31.99 -0.62 -7.12
CA ALA A 388 -32.87 -0.24 -6.02
C ALA A 388 -34.20 0.36 -6.51
N GLY A 389 -34.37 0.51 -7.83
CA GLY A 389 -35.45 1.29 -8.40
C GLY A 389 -35.27 2.80 -8.16
N GLY A 390 -36.34 3.54 -8.36
CA GLY A 390 -36.38 4.99 -8.13
C GLY A 390 -36.13 5.84 -9.38
N ALA A 391 -36.41 7.12 -9.24
CA ALA A 391 -36.35 8.15 -10.28
C ALA A 391 -35.22 9.13 -9.99
N ILE A 392 -34.29 9.27 -10.94
CA ILE A 392 -33.15 10.20 -10.84
C ILE A 392 -33.65 11.60 -11.20
N ALA A 393 -33.44 12.58 -10.31
CA ALA A 393 -33.79 13.97 -10.56
C ALA A 393 -33.05 14.54 -11.79
N ARG A 394 -33.65 15.53 -12.47
CA ARG A 394 -33.07 16.13 -13.69
C ARG A 394 -31.81 16.94 -13.40
N GLY A 395 -30.74 16.63 -14.11
CA GLY A 395 -29.44 17.29 -14.00
C GLY A 395 -28.64 16.93 -12.75
N VAL A 396 -27.59 17.72 -12.51
CA VAL A 396 -26.66 17.56 -11.39
C VAL A 396 -26.37 18.93 -10.80
N VAL A 397 -26.21 19.02 -9.49
CA VAL A 397 -25.62 20.19 -8.85
C VAL A 397 -24.11 20.04 -8.95
N ASP A 398 -23.41 20.93 -9.66
CA ASP A 398 -21.96 20.87 -9.87
C ASP A 398 -21.31 22.19 -9.42
N ALA A 399 -20.75 22.18 -8.21
CA ALA A 399 -20.01 23.31 -7.66
C ALA A 399 -18.52 23.12 -7.98
N TYR A 400 -17.99 23.91 -8.92
CA TYR A 400 -16.59 23.85 -9.37
C TYR A 400 -15.91 25.23 -9.34
N PRO A 401 -15.67 25.80 -8.13
CA PRO A 401 -14.94 27.05 -8.01
C PRO A 401 -13.53 26.93 -8.63
N GLY A 402 -13.16 27.90 -9.46
CA GLY A 402 -11.81 27.94 -10.05
C GLY A 402 -11.52 26.75 -10.98
N LYS A 403 -12.45 26.43 -11.90
CA LYS A 403 -12.29 25.36 -12.90
C LYS A 403 -10.89 25.36 -13.53
N ARG A 404 -10.23 24.20 -13.46
CA ARG A 404 -8.85 24.04 -13.94
C ARG A 404 -8.80 24.02 -15.47
N LYS A 405 -7.78 24.68 -16.04
CA LYS A 405 -7.49 24.60 -17.47
C LYS A 405 -6.64 23.36 -17.76
N PRO A 406 -6.89 22.63 -18.87
CA PRO A 406 -6.03 21.53 -19.27
C PRO A 406 -4.57 21.98 -19.46
N GLN A 407 -3.64 21.24 -18.90
CA GLN A 407 -2.21 21.50 -19.07
C GLN A 407 -1.74 20.98 -20.42
N ARG A 408 -0.78 21.68 -21.03
CA ARG A 408 -0.10 21.23 -22.24
C ARG A 408 1.39 21.13 -21.99
N VAL A 409 1.98 20.03 -22.44
CA VAL A 409 3.41 19.78 -22.32
C VAL A 409 3.96 19.53 -23.72
N ARG A 410 5.06 20.21 -24.06
CA ARG A 410 5.77 20.00 -25.32
C ARG A 410 6.74 18.84 -25.14
N LEU A 411 6.68 17.87 -26.04
CA LEU A 411 7.62 16.75 -26.14
C LEU A 411 8.48 16.91 -27.39
N ARG A 412 9.76 17.21 -27.21
CA ARG A 412 10.74 17.23 -28.30
C ARG A 412 11.27 15.82 -28.53
N MET A 413 11.20 15.35 -29.78
CA MET A 413 11.77 14.03 -30.10
C MET A 413 13.30 14.00 -29.92
N SER A 414 13.96 15.17 -30.00
CA SER A 414 15.37 15.32 -29.64
C SER A 414 15.64 15.10 -28.15
N ARG A 415 14.70 15.47 -27.26
CA ARG A 415 14.81 15.20 -25.81
C ARG A 415 14.66 13.72 -25.54
N VAL A 416 13.68 13.05 -26.16
CA VAL A 416 13.51 11.59 -26.09
C VAL A 416 14.82 10.88 -26.45
N LYS A 417 15.41 11.21 -27.60
CA LYS A 417 16.68 10.63 -28.05
C LYS A 417 17.84 10.95 -27.09
N ARG A 418 17.90 12.17 -26.55
CA ARG A 418 18.96 12.59 -25.63
C ARG A 418 18.90 11.83 -24.30
N VAL A 419 17.71 11.61 -23.75
CA VAL A 419 17.51 10.94 -22.46
C VAL A 419 17.66 9.42 -22.61
N LEU A 420 17.05 8.83 -23.64
CA LEU A 420 17.01 7.37 -23.82
C LEU A 420 18.15 6.81 -24.66
N GLY A 421 18.95 7.66 -25.32
CA GLY A 421 19.93 7.27 -26.34
C GLY A 421 19.31 6.86 -27.69
N VAL A 422 18.00 6.61 -27.73
CA VAL A 422 17.23 6.16 -28.89
C VAL A 422 15.84 6.80 -28.86
N ALA A 423 15.18 6.95 -30.01
CA ALA A 423 13.81 7.44 -30.07
C ALA A 423 12.98 6.65 -31.09
N PRO A 424 11.70 6.36 -30.80
CA PRO A 424 10.78 5.83 -31.81
C PRO A 424 10.47 6.88 -32.88
N PRO A 425 10.02 6.48 -34.07
CA PRO A 425 9.46 7.41 -35.05
C PRO A 425 8.30 8.24 -34.45
N LEU A 426 8.18 9.50 -34.86
CA LEU A 426 7.15 10.45 -34.35
C LEU A 426 5.73 9.87 -34.41
N ALA A 427 5.39 9.14 -35.49
CA ALA A 427 4.09 8.50 -35.65
C ALA A 427 3.84 7.42 -34.59
N GLN A 428 4.87 6.65 -34.22
CA GLN A 428 4.78 5.63 -33.18
C GLN A 428 4.68 6.29 -31.79
N ALA A 429 5.46 7.34 -31.52
CA ALA A 429 5.36 8.10 -30.28
C ALA A 429 3.94 8.68 -30.09
N ARG A 430 3.36 9.26 -31.16
CA ARG A 430 1.98 9.75 -31.15
C ARG A 430 0.96 8.64 -30.89
N LYS A 431 1.15 7.46 -31.48
CA LYS A 431 0.27 6.29 -31.26
C LYS A 431 0.31 5.81 -29.81
N ILE A 432 1.51 5.74 -29.22
CA ILE A 432 1.70 5.38 -27.81
C ILE A 432 0.93 6.34 -26.90
N LEU A 433 1.20 7.65 -27.04
CA LEU A 433 0.55 8.67 -26.22
C LEU A 433 -0.97 8.66 -26.41
N ALA A 434 -1.46 8.53 -27.65
CA ALA A 434 -2.90 8.43 -27.90
C ALA A 434 -3.54 7.22 -27.20
N GLY A 435 -2.87 6.06 -27.20
CA GLY A 435 -3.33 4.85 -26.49
C GLY A 435 -3.43 5.05 -24.97
N LEU A 436 -2.55 5.87 -24.41
CA LEU A 436 -2.53 6.26 -23.00
C LEU A 436 -3.57 7.35 -22.64
N GLY A 437 -4.35 7.82 -23.61
CA GLY A 437 -5.28 8.93 -23.42
C GLY A 437 -4.60 10.30 -23.39
N LEU A 438 -3.38 10.41 -23.95
CA LEU A 438 -2.58 11.63 -24.05
C LEU A 438 -2.60 12.13 -25.50
N PRO A 439 -3.63 12.85 -25.95
CA PRO A 439 -3.72 13.31 -27.33
C PRO A 439 -2.59 14.29 -27.64
N GLY A 440 -1.71 13.88 -28.56
CA GLY A 440 -0.59 14.68 -29.06
C GLY A 440 -0.90 15.28 -30.44
N ARG A 441 -0.78 16.60 -30.57
CA ARG A 441 -0.80 17.30 -31.86
C ARG A 441 0.63 17.47 -32.37
N ALA A 442 0.84 17.22 -33.67
CA ALA A 442 2.14 17.45 -34.29
C ALA A 442 2.44 18.95 -34.33
N ARG A 443 3.69 19.30 -34.00
CA ARG A 443 4.23 20.66 -34.09
C ARG A 443 5.62 20.59 -34.71
N GLY A 444 5.68 20.51 -36.03
CA GLY A 444 6.91 20.23 -36.76
C GLY A 444 7.45 18.83 -36.42
N ALA A 445 8.68 18.76 -35.91
CA ALA A 445 9.32 17.52 -35.47
C ALA A 445 8.96 17.07 -34.04
N ASP A 446 8.14 17.86 -33.34
CA ASP A 446 7.77 17.68 -31.93
C ASP A 446 6.27 17.38 -31.76
N LEU A 447 5.87 17.07 -30.52
CA LEU A 447 4.47 16.94 -30.12
C LEU A 447 4.10 17.99 -29.07
N GLU A 448 2.89 18.53 -29.17
CA GLU A 448 2.21 19.23 -28.09
C GLU A 448 1.13 18.30 -27.52
N VAL A 449 1.33 17.84 -26.29
CA VAL A 449 0.48 16.86 -25.62
C VAL A 449 -0.44 17.58 -24.64
N THR A 450 -1.74 17.34 -24.74
CA THR A 450 -2.70 17.80 -23.73
C THR A 450 -2.82 16.74 -22.65
N VAL A 451 -2.49 17.10 -21.41
CA VAL A 451 -2.49 16.20 -20.26
C VAL A 451 -3.94 16.08 -19.74
N PRO A 452 -4.52 14.85 -19.69
CA PRO A 452 -5.83 14.64 -19.11
C PRO A 452 -5.78 14.79 -17.59
N SER A 453 -6.90 15.15 -16.98
CA SER A 453 -7.01 15.42 -15.55
C SER A 453 -6.70 14.23 -14.64
N PHE A 454 -6.83 12.99 -15.13
CA PHE A 454 -6.42 11.78 -14.40
C PHE A 454 -4.89 11.58 -14.34
N ARG A 455 -4.10 12.26 -15.18
CA ARG A 455 -2.62 12.16 -15.22
C ARG A 455 -1.95 13.36 -14.56
N ARG A 456 -2.16 13.48 -13.25
CA ARG A 456 -1.60 14.58 -12.44
C ARG A 456 -0.08 14.56 -12.30
N ASP A 457 0.54 13.42 -12.62
CA ASP A 457 1.98 13.17 -12.60
C ASP A 457 2.71 13.82 -13.77
N LEU A 458 2.01 14.11 -14.87
CA LEU A 458 2.62 14.65 -16.09
C LEU A 458 2.69 16.17 -16.03
N ALA A 459 3.81 16.69 -15.53
CA ALA A 459 4.08 18.11 -15.37
C ALA A 459 5.15 18.65 -16.34
N ILE A 460 6.14 17.83 -16.68
CA ILE A 460 7.33 18.22 -17.43
C ILE A 460 7.56 17.30 -18.65
N GLU A 461 8.50 17.71 -19.50
CA GLU A 461 8.83 16.98 -20.73
C GLU A 461 9.33 15.55 -20.46
N ASP A 462 10.11 15.35 -19.39
CA ASP A 462 10.69 14.04 -19.07
C ASP A 462 9.64 13.03 -18.60
N ASP A 463 8.52 13.47 -18.02
CA ASP A 463 7.40 12.58 -17.68
C ASP A 463 6.79 11.96 -18.95
N LEU A 464 6.73 12.73 -20.04
CA LEU A 464 6.30 12.20 -21.34
C LEU A 464 7.37 11.30 -21.96
N VAL A 465 8.66 11.51 -21.69
CA VAL A 465 9.73 10.61 -22.12
C VAL A 465 9.57 9.24 -21.43
N GLU A 466 9.25 9.23 -20.14
CA GLU A 466 8.90 8.02 -19.38
C GLU A 466 7.72 7.28 -20.02
N GLU A 467 6.61 7.99 -20.31
CA GLU A 467 5.44 7.38 -20.96
C GLU A 467 5.74 6.72 -22.30
N ILE A 468 6.64 7.32 -23.09
CA ILE A 468 7.10 6.72 -24.34
C ILE A 468 7.87 5.42 -24.08
N ILE A 469 8.90 5.45 -23.23
CA ILE A 469 9.78 4.29 -23.09
C ILE A 469 9.09 3.12 -22.37
N ARG A 470 8.22 3.42 -21.42
CA ARG A 470 7.43 2.44 -20.67
C ARG A 470 6.57 1.57 -21.59
N VAL A 471 5.92 2.18 -22.57
CA VAL A 471 5.06 1.46 -23.54
C VAL A 471 5.87 0.92 -24.71
N TRP A 472 6.89 1.64 -25.17
CA TRP A 472 7.74 1.20 -26.27
C TRP A 472 8.64 0.01 -25.89
N GLY A 473 9.04 -0.05 -24.62
CA GLY A 473 9.77 -1.12 -23.98
C GLY A 473 11.21 -0.76 -23.64
N TYR A 474 11.59 -0.92 -22.37
CA TYR A 474 12.95 -0.67 -21.85
C TYR A 474 14.03 -1.51 -22.54
N HIS A 475 13.70 -2.71 -23.02
CA HIS A 475 14.61 -3.59 -23.77
C HIS A 475 15.17 -2.97 -25.06
N ARG A 476 14.60 -1.85 -25.54
CA ARG A 476 15.07 -1.12 -26.72
C ARG A 476 16.17 -0.11 -26.41
N ILE A 477 16.43 0.18 -25.14
CA ILE A 477 17.52 1.08 -24.75
C ILE A 477 18.85 0.38 -25.02
N PRO A 478 19.76 0.98 -25.81
CA PRO A 478 21.06 0.38 -26.07
C PRO A 478 21.94 0.45 -24.81
N SER A 479 22.61 -0.66 -24.49
CA SER A 479 23.68 -0.65 -23.49
C SER A 479 24.91 0.04 -24.09
N THR A 480 25.25 1.21 -23.55
CA THR A 480 26.41 2.00 -23.98
C THR A 480 27.21 2.45 -22.77
N LEU A 481 28.53 2.43 -22.87
CA LEU A 481 29.39 2.97 -21.81
C LEU A 481 29.24 4.50 -21.78
N PRO A 482 29.17 5.12 -20.60
CA PRO A 482 29.28 6.57 -20.47
C PRO A 482 30.57 7.05 -21.14
N SER A 483 30.47 8.07 -21.98
CA SER A 483 31.63 8.73 -22.60
C SER A 483 31.83 10.11 -21.98
N GLY A 484 33.08 10.51 -21.80
CA GLY A 484 33.44 11.77 -21.16
C GLY A 484 34.92 11.83 -20.79
N ALA A 485 35.35 12.98 -20.27
CA ALA A 485 36.71 13.11 -19.78
C ALA A 485 36.92 12.22 -18.55
N ILE A 486 37.99 11.41 -18.56
CA ILE A 486 38.40 10.64 -17.40
C ILE A 486 39.02 11.62 -16.41
N ALA A 487 38.35 11.85 -15.29
CA ALA A 487 38.95 12.53 -14.15
C ALA A 487 39.69 11.52 -13.29
N LEU A 488 40.95 11.80 -12.95
CA LEU A 488 41.65 11.06 -11.90
C LEU A 488 40.93 11.33 -10.58
N VAL A 489 40.23 10.33 -10.06
CA VAL A 489 39.57 10.43 -8.76
C VAL A 489 40.56 10.00 -7.68
N THR A 490 40.98 10.93 -6.83
CA THR A 490 41.68 10.59 -5.60
C THR A 490 40.68 10.07 -4.58
N HIS A 491 40.89 8.85 -4.08
CA HIS A 491 40.07 8.35 -2.97
C HIS A 491 40.15 9.29 -1.77
N PRO A 492 39.04 9.52 -1.04
CA PRO A 492 39.08 10.28 0.20
C PRO A 492 40.06 9.65 1.19
N ALA A 493 40.81 10.48 1.93
CA ALA A 493 41.78 9.99 2.92
C ALA A 493 41.11 9.03 3.94
N THR A 494 39.87 9.33 4.34
CA THR A 494 39.10 8.49 5.26
C THR A 494 38.87 7.07 4.74
N LEU A 495 38.69 6.89 3.42
CA LEU A 495 38.52 5.56 2.83
C LEU A 495 39.80 4.74 2.96
N ARG A 496 40.95 5.37 2.65
CA ARG A 496 42.27 4.72 2.81
C ARG A 496 42.52 4.37 4.27
N GLN A 497 42.28 5.31 5.19
CA GLN A 497 42.43 5.08 6.63
C GLN A 497 41.59 3.89 7.11
N SER A 498 40.29 3.84 6.77
CA SER A 498 39.43 2.71 7.15
C SER A 498 39.89 1.38 6.55
N GLN A 499 40.42 1.36 5.32
CA GLN A 499 40.98 0.14 4.73
C GLN A 499 42.27 -0.30 5.42
N THR A 500 43.15 0.64 5.77
CA THR A 500 44.38 0.39 6.52
C THR A 500 44.06 -0.24 7.89
N VAL A 501 43.14 0.37 8.64
CA VAL A 501 42.69 -0.13 9.96
C VAL A 501 42.17 -1.56 9.85
N ARG A 502 41.28 -1.83 8.87
CA ARG A 502 40.74 -3.18 8.66
C ARG A 502 41.83 -4.21 8.38
N ARG A 503 42.77 -3.88 7.49
CA ARG A 503 43.87 -4.79 7.15
C ARG A 503 44.76 -5.08 8.35
N ALA A 504 45.08 -4.05 9.15
CA ALA A 504 45.89 -4.19 10.34
C ALA A 504 45.23 -5.13 11.37
N LEU A 505 43.97 -4.88 11.72
CA LEU A 505 43.28 -5.66 12.75
C LEU A 505 42.87 -7.07 12.30
N VAL A 506 42.46 -7.24 11.04
CA VAL A 506 42.22 -8.58 10.47
C VAL A 506 43.53 -9.37 10.39
N GLY A 507 44.63 -8.72 10.00
CA GLY A 507 45.97 -9.32 10.02
C GLY A 507 46.43 -9.71 11.43
N ALA A 508 46.00 -8.98 12.45
CA ALA A 508 46.23 -9.29 13.86
C ALA A 508 45.24 -10.33 14.44
N GLY A 509 44.34 -10.89 13.63
CA GLY A 509 43.43 -11.97 14.04
C GLY A 509 42.10 -11.54 14.65
N LEU A 510 41.68 -10.29 14.45
CA LEU A 510 40.36 -9.82 14.89
C LEU A 510 39.32 -9.90 13.76
N ALA A 511 38.06 -10.09 14.13
CA ALA A 511 36.92 -10.02 13.22
C ALA A 511 36.23 -8.63 13.27
N GLU A 512 35.90 -8.07 12.11
CA GLU A 512 35.06 -6.85 12.04
C GLU A 512 33.60 -7.22 12.34
N VAL A 513 32.95 -6.45 13.22
CA VAL A 513 31.50 -6.51 13.45
C VAL A 513 30.84 -5.20 13.02
N ILE A 514 29.54 -5.26 12.70
CA ILE A 514 28.70 -4.08 12.43
C ILE A 514 27.51 -4.16 13.35
N THR A 515 27.35 -3.17 14.23
CA THR A 515 26.26 -3.15 15.22
C THR A 515 25.29 -2.01 14.97
N HIS A 516 24.08 -2.09 15.53
CA HIS A 516 23.07 -1.05 15.36
C HIS A 516 23.52 0.27 15.99
N SER A 517 23.34 1.39 15.28
CA SER A 517 23.56 2.73 15.85
C SER A 517 22.50 3.11 16.90
N PHE A 518 21.45 2.30 17.05
CA PHE A 518 20.44 2.43 18.08
C PHE A 518 20.86 1.70 19.34
N SER A 519 20.64 2.35 20.46
CA SER A 519 21.14 2.00 21.77
C SER A 519 20.00 1.80 22.75
N ASP A 520 20.21 0.86 23.67
CA ASP A 520 19.34 0.58 24.80
C ASP A 520 19.70 1.54 25.94
N PRO A 521 18.78 2.38 26.42
CA PRO A 521 19.05 3.33 27.50
C PRO A 521 19.69 2.70 28.74
N ALA A 522 19.30 1.48 29.10
CA ALA A 522 19.84 0.78 30.26
C ALA A 522 21.30 0.35 30.05
N ARG A 523 21.66 -0.09 28.84
CA ARG A 523 23.06 -0.46 28.50
C ARG A 523 23.93 0.77 28.31
N ALA A 524 23.41 1.80 27.66
CA ALA A 524 24.12 3.07 27.51
C ALA A 524 24.48 3.67 28.87
N ALA A 525 23.56 3.63 29.84
CA ALA A 525 23.78 4.16 31.17
C ALA A 525 25.01 3.54 31.89
N LEU A 526 25.31 2.26 31.65
CA LEU A 526 26.48 1.57 32.23
C LEU A 526 27.82 2.11 31.70
N LEU A 527 27.82 2.74 30.53
CA LEU A 527 29.01 3.24 29.85
C LEU A 527 29.15 4.77 29.90
N ARG A 528 28.22 5.45 30.58
CA ARG A 528 28.18 6.91 30.67
C ARG A 528 28.83 7.41 31.94
N ARG A 529 29.51 8.55 31.83
CA ARG A 529 30.00 9.35 32.96
C ARG A 529 28.96 10.40 33.35
N PRO A 530 28.95 10.88 34.60
CA PRO A 530 28.07 11.98 35.02
C PRO A 530 28.25 13.27 34.20
N SER A 531 29.43 13.47 33.62
CA SER A 531 29.75 14.63 32.77
C SER A 531 29.28 14.50 31.32
N ASP A 532 28.79 13.33 30.89
CA ASP A 532 28.45 13.09 29.50
C ASP A 532 27.17 13.84 29.09
N PRO A 533 27.12 14.44 27.89
CA PRO A 533 25.93 15.14 27.41
C PRO A 533 24.75 14.20 27.24
N ALA A 534 23.54 14.74 27.40
CA ALA A 534 22.31 13.97 27.22
C ALA A 534 22.29 13.27 25.85
N PRO A 535 21.86 12.00 25.79
CA PRO A 535 21.83 11.22 24.55
C PRO A 535 20.84 11.82 23.54
N VAL A 536 21.03 11.49 22.26
CA VAL A 536 20.08 11.84 21.22
C VAL A 536 18.99 10.77 21.17
N GLU A 537 17.75 11.16 21.42
CA GLU A 537 16.61 10.24 21.45
C GLU A 537 15.87 10.21 20.12
N LEU A 538 15.42 9.02 19.72
CA LEU A 538 14.52 8.86 18.59
C LEU A 538 13.10 9.24 18.98
N LEU A 539 12.44 10.05 18.15
CA LEU A 539 11.05 10.43 18.37
C LEU A 539 10.08 9.24 18.23
N ASN A 540 10.37 8.32 17.31
CA ASN A 540 9.53 7.15 16.99
C ASN A 540 10.40 5.89 16.85
N PRO A 541 10.95 5.34 17.94
CA PRO A 541 11.78 4.14 17.88
C PRO A 541 10.95 2.90 17.57
N LEU A 542 11.57 1.89 16.93
CA LEU A 542 10.92 0.60 16.69
C LEU A 542 10.66 -0.16 18.00
N SER A 543 11.48 0.07 19.02
CA SER A 543 11.35 -0.52 20.35
C SER A 543 12.02 0.39 21.40
N GLN A 544 11.63 0.26 22.67
CA GLN A 544 12.15 1.11 23.76
C GLN A 544 13.64 0.86 24.05
N ASP A 545 14.10 -0.38 23.86
CA ASP A 545 15.50 -0.82 23.97
C ASP A 545 16.35 -0.45 22.74
N ALA A 546 15.79 0.31 21.79
CA ALA A 546 16.50 0.91 20.66
C ALA A 546 16.09 2.38 20.47
N SER A 547 15.91 3.11 21.59
CA SER A 547 15.35 4.47 21.60
C SER A 547 16.38 5.59 21.59
N TRP A 548 17.66 5.30 21.90
CA TRP A 548 18.74 6.28 21.86
C TRP A 548 19.66 6.05 20.65
N LEU A 549 20.34 7.10 20.18
CA LEU A 549 21.50 6.94 19.32
C LEU A 549 22.75 6.68 20.16
N ARG A 550 23.62 5.79 19.67
CA ARG A 550 24.87 5.36 20.33
C ARG A 550 25.74 6.56 20.70
N SER A 551 25.99 6.76 21.99
CA SER A 551 26.86 7.83 22.50
C SER A 551 28.28 7.36 22.82
N ASN A 552 28.48 6.08 23.11
CA ASN A 552 29.78 5.49 23.46
C ASN A 552 30.20 4.45 22.39
N PRO A 553 31.44 4.51 21.87
CA PRO A 553 31.87 3.62 20.80
C PRO A 553 31.99 2.14 21.22
N LEU A 554 32.21 1.86 22.52
CA LEU A 554 32.38 0.50 23.05
C LEU A 554 31.08 -0.30 23.13
N GLU A 555 29.93 0.37 23.13
CA GLU A 555 28.63 -0.28 23.37
C GLU A 555 28.36 -1.44 22.39
N GLY A 556 28.61 -1.20 21.10
CA GLY A 556 28.40 -2.19 20.05
C GLY A 556 29.27 -3.43 20.24
N VAL A 557 30.58 -3.22 20.37
CA VAL A 557 31.55 -4.32 20.52
C VAL A 557 31.35 -5.09 21.82
N LEU A 558 31.03 -4.42 22.94
CA LEU A 558 30.72 -5.09 24.20
C LEU A 558 29.41 -5.88 24.13
N GLY A 559 28.39 -5.37 23.43
CA GLY A 559 27.16 -6.10 23.15
C GLY A 559 27.39 -7.36 22.31
N ALA A 560 28.27 -7.28 21.33
CA ALA A 560 28.68 -8.42 20.51
C ALA A 560 29.48 -9.45 21.32
N VAL A 561 30.41 -9.02 22.18
CA VAL A 561 31.11 -9.88 23.14
C VAL A 561 30.11 -10.59 24.04
N ALA A 562 29.22 -9.86 24.72
CA ALA A 562 28.24 -10.45 25.63
C ALA A 562 27.33 -11.48 24.94
N THR A 563 27.00 -11.25 23.67
CA THR A 563 26.21 -12.21 22.88
C THR A 563 26.97 -13.50 22.60
N ASN A 564 28.24 -13.42 22.25
CA ASN A 564 29.09 -14.60 22.02
C ASN A 564 29.35 -15.38 23.31
N VAL A 565 29.66 -14.68 24.40
CA VAL A 565 29.85 -15.30 25.73
C VAL A 565 28.60 -16.07 26.17
N ARG A 566 27.40 -15.49 26.00
CA ARG A 566 26.12 -16.18 26.29
C ARG A 566 25.88 -17.40 25.41
N ARG A 567 26.50 -17.46 24.24
CA ARG A 567 26.49 -18.61 23.32
C ARG A 567 27.67 -19.56 23.54
N GLN A 568 28.32 -19.49 24.70
CA GLN A 568 29.42 -20.37 25.09
C GLN A 568 30.69 -20.20 24.23
N HIS A 569 30.87 -19.03 23.62
CA HIS A 569 32.10 -18.60 22.95
C HIS A 569 32.77 -17.48 23.76
N PRO A 570 33.55 -17.81 24.81
CA PRO A 570 34.15 -16.82 25.70
C PRO A 570 35.40 -16.13 25.14
N ASP A 571 36.02 -16.71 24.11
CA ASP A 571 37.21 -16.20 23.45
C ASP A 571 36.80 -15.39 22.21
N VAL A 572 36.75 -14.07 22.36
CA VAL A 572 36.22 -13.14 21.35
C VAL A 572 37.23 -12.04 21.10
N ARG A 573 37.56 -11.79 19.84
CA ARG A 573 38.49 -10.74 19.40
C ARG A 573 37.88 -10.01 18.20
N ILE A 574 37.29 -8.85 18.45
CA ILE A 574 36.49 -8.13 17.46
C ILE A 574 36.79 -6.64 17.46
N PHE A 575 36.46 -5.98 16.35
CA PHE A 575 36.50 -4.53 16.24
C PHE A 575 35.34 -4.00 15.40
N GLU A 576 35.04 -2.72 15.56
CA GLU A 576 34.04 -2.01 14.76
C GLU A 576 34.55 -0.60 14.40
N LEU A 577 34.39 -0.22 13.14
CA LEU A 577 34.49 1.18 12.71
C LEU A 577 33.09 1.80 12.81
N CYS A 578 32.82 2.54 13.88
CA CYS A 578 31.50 3.09 14.19
C CYS A 578 31.46 4.61 14.22
N LYS A 579 30.26 5.16 14.38
CA LYS A 579 30.02 6.55 14.76
C LYS A 579 29.36 6.60 16.12
N THR A 580 29.64 7.66 16.86
CA THR A 580 28.77 8.06 17.97
C THR A 580 28.03 9.34 17.62
N TYR A 581 26.98 9.64 18.37
CA TYR A 581 26.08 10.76 18.11
C TYR A 581 25.90 11.56 19.39
N ALA A 582 26.15 12.87 19.29
CA ALA A 582 25.88 13.82 20.38
C ALA A 582 25.19 15.06 19.81
N ARG A 583 24.41 15.77 20.65
CA ARG A 583 23.85 17.06 20.26
C ARG A 583 24.99 18.07 20.07
N ALA A 584 24.97 18.80 18.96
CA ALA A 584 25.97 19.83 18.72
C ALA A 584 25.80 21.00 19.71
N VAL A 585 26.90 21.44 20.32
CA VAL A 585 26.94 22.65 21.16
C VAL A 585 27.40 23.84 20.32
N GLU A 586 27.11 25.09 20.72
CA GLU A 586 27.45 26.28 19.91
C GLU A 586 28.92 26.40 19.51
N ALA A 587 29.84 25.88 20.33
CA ALA A 587 31.28 25.85 20.05
C ALA A 587 31.70 24.84 18.97
N ASP A 588 30.91 23.78 18.74
CA ASP A 588 31.21 22.72 17.75
C ASP A 588 30.77 23.10 16.32
N LYS A 589 30.13 24.25 16.16
CA LYS A 589 29.57 24.71 14.87
C LYS A 589 30.64 25.16 13.87
N THR A 590 31.84 25.49 14.34
CA THR A 590 32.97 25.85 13.48
C THR A 590 33.80 24.61 13.13
N GLY A 591 33.39 23.84 12.13
CA GLY A 591 34.20 22.74 11.60
C GLY A 591 33.45 21.49 11.13
N VAL A 592 32.15 21.36 11.44
CA VAL A 592 31.33 20.25 10.94
C VAL A 592 30.90 20.54 9.50
N SER A 593 31.70 20.09 8.52
CA SER A 593 31.25 20.09 7.13
C SER A 593 30.30 18.92 6.92
N GLU A 594 29.00 19.18 6.77
CA GLU A 594 28.12 18.20 6.14
C GLU A 594 28.66 17.90 4.73
N PRO A 595 28.64 16.65 4.26
CA PRO A 595 29.09 16.33 2.92
C PRO A 595 28.17 17.01 1.89
N ALA A 596 28.54 18.21 1.48
CA ALA A 596 27.92 18.89 0.35
C ALA A 596 28.39 18.17 -0.92
N ARG A 597 27.54 17.30 -1.48
CA ARG A 597 27.66 17.02 -2.91
C ARG A 597 27.38 18.33 -3.63
N ALA A 598 28.16 18.70 -4.62
CA ALA A 598 28.06 19.98 -5.34
C ALA A 598 26.64 20.31 -5.88
N SER A 599 25.74 19.33 -5.94
CA SER A 599 24.36 19.42 -6.40
C SER A 599 23.28 19.31 -5.31
N LEU A 600 23.63 19.15 -4.02
CA LEU A 600 22.67 19.03 -2.92
C LEU A 600 22.99 20.01 -1.80
N ARG A 601 21.96 20.73 -1.32
CA ARG A 601 22.08 21.55 -0.11
C ARG A 601 22.45 20.66 1.08
N PRO A 602 23.23 21.15 2.06
CA PRO A 602 23.50 20.42 3.29
C PRO A 602 22.19 19.97 4.00
N PRO A 603 22.10 18.76 4.58
CA PRO A 603 20.92 18.28 5.31
C PRO A 603 20.35 19.26 6.34
N SER A 604 21.21 19.93 7.11
CA SER A 604 20.83 21.00 8.03
C SER A 604 20.04 22.11 7.33
N THR A 605 20.56 22.61 6.21
CA THR A 605 19.91 23.65 5.39
C THR A 605 18.60 23.16 4.77
N GLN A 606 18.50 21.87 4.39
CA GLN A 606 17.24 21.29 3.92
C GLN A 606 16.18 21.20 5.03
N ALA A 607 16.61 20.96 6.27
CA ALA A 607 15.77 20.95 7.45
C ALA A 607 15.43 22.36 7.99
N GLY A 608 15.93 23.43 7.35
CA GLY A 608 15.74 24.81 7.81
C GLY A 608 16.59 25.16 9.04
N LEU A 609 17.62 24.37 9.32
CA LEU A 609 18.57 24.61 10.41
C LEU A 609 19.78 25.40 9.89
N PRO A 610 20.29 26.36 10.68
CA PRO A 610 21.49 27.12 10.31
C PRO A 610 22.77 26.27 10.39
N ASP A 611 22.78 25.26 11.27
CA ASP A 611 23.94 24.40 11.57
C ASP A 611 23.50 22.93 11.75
N PRO A 612 24.43 21.96 11.70
CA PRO A 612 24.15 20.56 12.04
C PRO A 612 23.65 20.43 13.49
N ALA A 613 22.58 19.67 13.70
CA ALA A 613 22.01 19.45 15.04
C ALA A 613 22.82 18.46 15.90
N THR A 614 23.71 17.69 15.28
CA THR A 614 24.48 16.62 15.92
C THR A 614 25.93 16.56 15.44
N THR A 615 26.83 16.14 16.31
CA THR A 615 28.20 15.74 15.97
C THR A 615 28.27 14.22 15.79
N GLU A 616 28.97 13.76 14.74
CA GLU A 616 29.08 12.34 14.40
C GLU A 616 30.54 11.85 14.29
N PRO A 617 31.32 11.91 15.37
CA PRO A 617 32.71 11.45 15.34
C PRO A 617 32.77 9.96 14.99
N ARG A 618 33.79 9.60 14.19
CA ARG A 618 34.08 8.21 13.84
C ARG A 618 35.08 7.64 14.83
N TRP A 619 34.82 6.41 15.24
CA TRP A 619 35.63 5.68 16.19
C TRP A 619 36.04 4.34 15.61
N LEU A 620 37.19 3.87 16.07
CA LEU A 620 37.53 2.46 16.05
C LEU A 620 37.33 1.94 17.47
N ALA A 621 36.44 0.98 17.64
CA ALA A 621 36.26 0.26 18.90
C ALA A 621 36.86 -1.14 18.77
N ILE A 622 37.65 -1.57 19.76
CA ILE A 622 38.27 -2.89 19.81
C ILE A 622 37.83 -3.55 21.10
N ALA A 623 37.45 -4.83 21.06
CA ALA A 623 37.11 -5.61 22.24
C ALA A 623 37.67 -7.03 22.17
N LEU A 624 38.20 -7.48 23.29
CA LEU A 624 38.88 -8.76 23.46
C LEU A 624 38.40 -9.40 24.77
N THR A 625 38.17 -10.71 24.78
CA THR A 625 37.95 -11.48 26.01
C THR A 625 38.45 -12.91 25.83
N GLY A 626 38.73 -13.59 26.94
CA GLY A 626 39.13 -14.99 26.96
C GLY A 626 40.63 -15.17 26.68
N ALA A 627 40.98 -16.17 25.88
CA ALA A 627 42.34 -16.50 25.50
C ALA A 627 42.96 -15.42 24.59
N ARG A 628 44.23 -15.07 24.83
CA ARG A 628 45.01 -14.12 24.02
C ARG A 628 45.22 -14.63 22.59
N GLY A 629 45.41 -15.93 22.44
CA GLY A 629 45.72 -16.61 21.19
C GLY A 629 44.91 -17.89 21.01
N GLU A 630 45.01 -18.50 19.83
CA GLU A 630 44.52 -19.87 19.66
C GLU A 630 45.37 -20.85 20.48
N PRO A 631 44.78 -21.92 21.05
CA PRO A 631 45.53 -22.93 21.75
C PRO A 631 46.64 -23.54 20.90
N GLY A 632 47.89 -23.41 21.36
CA GLY A 632 49.07 -23.87 20.64
C GLY A 632 49.82 -24.96 21.40
N TRP A 633 50.53 -25.82 20.67
CA TRP A 633 51.36 -26.89 21.25
C TRP A 633 52.64 -26.38 21.95
N TYR A 634 53.00 -25.11 21.73
CA TYR A 634 54.29 -24.53 22.08
C TYR A 634 54.29 -23.66 23.35
N GLY A 635 53.15 -23.48 24.03
CA GLY A 635 53.07 -22.64 25.22
C GLY A 635 51.72 -22.72 25.94
N PRO A 636 51.63 -22.19 27.18
CA PRO A 636 50.39 -22.15 27.93
C PRO A 636 49.38 -21.17 27.31
N ASN A 637 48.09 -21.47 27.46
CA ASN A 637 47.01 -20.57 27.05
C ASN A 637 46.91 -19.39 28.02
N GLU A 638 47.47 -18.25 27.64
CA GLU A 638 47.36 -17.00 28.41
C GLU A 638 46.02 -16.30 28.13
N ARG A 639 45.50 -15.58 29.14
CA ARG A 639 44.32 -14.73 28.97
C ARG A 639 44.71 -13.36 28.41
N ALA A 640 43.84 -12.80 27.60
CA ALA A 640 43.98 -11.42 27.12
C ALA A 640 43.99 -10.44 28.32
N ASN A 641 44.81 -9.42 28.24
CA ASN A 641 44.92 -8.36 29.24
C ASN A 641 44.95 -6.96 28.60
N VAL A 642 45.02 -5.92 29.43
CA VAL A 642 45.01 -4.51 28.98
C VAL A 642 46.12 -4.17 27.98
N TYR A 643 47.28 -4.83 28.08
CA TYR A 643 48.40 -4.59 27.18
C TYR A 643 48.15 -5.17 25.78
N ASP A 644 47.30 -6.18 25.65
CA ASP A 644 46.84 -6.69 24.35
C ASP A 644 45.95 -5.66 23.65
N ALA A 645 45.02 -5.04 24.39
CA ALA A 645 44.18 -3.96 23.87
C ALA A 645 45.01 -2.72 23.47
N LYS A 646 45.95 -2.31 24.34
CA LYS A 646 46.91 -1.24 24.05
C LYS A 646 47.74 -1.54 22.80
N GLY A 647 48.31 -2.73 22.71
CA GLY A 647 49.17 -3.13 21.59
C GLY A 647 48.42 -3.13 20.25
N LEU A 648 47.15 -3.53 20.24
CA LEU A 648 46.31 -3.46 19.03
C LEU A 648 45.98 -2.01 18.64
N ALA A 649 45.73 -1.13 19.61
CA ALA A 649 45.53 0.29 19.34
C ALA A 649 46.82 0.94 18.80
N GLU A 650 47.99 0.65 19.38
CA GLU A 650 49.29 1.10 18.88
C GLU A 650 49.58 0.55 17.48
N HIS A 651 49.27 -0.72 17.22
CA HIS A 651 49.42 -1.33 15.90
C HIS A 651 48.61 -0.60 14.82
N VAL A 652 47.39 -0.19 15.14
CA VAL A 652 46.56 0.59 14.22
C VAL A 652 47.10 2.00 14.00
N LEU A 653 47.55 2.68 15.06
CA LEU A 653 48.14 4.01 14.95
C LEU A 653 49.41 3.98 14.10
N ASP A 654 50.28 2.99 14.30
CA ASP A 654 51.47 2.77 13.48
C ASP A 654 51.11 2.49 12.01
N ALA A 655 50.11 1.64 11.75
CA ALA A 655 49.61 1.39 10.40
C ALA A 655 49.07 2.67 9.73
N LEU A 656 48.51 3.60 10.51
CA LEU A 656 48.06 4.91 10.05
C LEU A 656 49.20 5.96 9.96
N GLY A 657 50.42 5.61 10.37
CA GLY A 657 51.58 6.50 10.40
C GLY A 657 51.56 7.52 11.54
N ALA A 658 50.75 7.29 12.58
CA ALA A 658 50.65 8.14 13.75
C ALA A 658 51.56 7.59 14.87
N ARG A 659 52.48 8.43 15.35
CA ARG A 659 53.27 8.13 16.55
C ARG A 659 52.44 8.44 17.79
N ALA A 660 52.46 7.52 18.74
CA ALA A 660 51.76 7.68 20.00
C ALA A 660 52.66 7.31 21.18
N SER A 661 52.45 7.98 22.30
CA SER A 661 53.02 7.65 23.61
C SER A 661 51.91 7.44 24.62
N THR A 662 52.22 6.79 25.75
CA THR A 662 51.22 6.57 26.81
C THR A 662 50.98 7.87 27.57
N GLY A 663 49.72 8.28 27.69
CA GLY A 663 49.27 9.46 28.43
C GLY A 663 48.63 9.12 29.78
N GLY A 664 47.99 10.13 30.37
CA GLY A 664 47.26 10.02 31.64
C GLY A 664 45.81 9.58 31.48
N ALA A 665 44.93 10.12 32.33
CA ALA A 665 43.51 9.74 32.39
C ALA A 665 42.74 10.05 31.08
N GLY A 666 41.86 9.12 30.69
CA GLY A 666 40.99 9.26 29.51
C GLY A 666 39.63 9.88 29.78
N SER A 667 38.87 10.10 28.71
CA SER A 667 37.57 10.78 28.68
C SER A 667 36.37 9.82 28.58
N LEU A 668 36.56 8.57 28.14
CA LEU A 668 35.47 7.62 27.89
C LEU A 668 35.07 6.83 29.15
N GLY A 669 33.77 6.69 29.39
CA GLY A 669 33.24 5.75 30.39
C GLY A 669 33.32 4.29 29.94
N GLY A 670 33.22 3.36 30.90
CA GLY A 670 33.19 1.92 30.64
C GLY A 670 34.51 1.16 30.86
N PHE A 671 35.58 1.84 31.27
CA PHE A 671 36.86 1.23 31.64
C PHE A 671 37.01 1.08 33.16
N GLU A 672 37.77 0.07 33.59
CA GLU A 672 38.19 -0.09 34.99
C GLU A 672 39.21 1.01 35.34
N PRO A 673 38.99 1.82 36.41
CA PRO A 673 39.85 2.96 36.74
C PRO A 673 41.35 2.63 36.85
N ASP A 674 41.71 1.46 37.38
CA ASP A 674 43.11 1.05 37.59
C ASP A 674 43.80 0.56 36.30
N CYS A 675 43.02 0.29 35.24
CA CYS A 675 43.52 -0.20 33.95
C CYS A 675 43.26 0.78 32.80
N HIS A 676 42.65 1.95 33.05
CA HIS A 676 42.31 2.92 32.01
C HIS A 676 43.50 3.82 31.65
N GLY A 677 43.90 3.81 30.37
CA GLY A 677 44.96 4.64 29.84
C GLY A 677 44.63 5.32 28.52
N THR A 678 45.46 6.29 28.13
CA THR A 678 45.36 7.01 26.85
C THR A 678 46.60 6.80 25.99
N LEU A 679 46.41 6.86 24.67
CA LEU A 679 47.48 7.02 23.69
C LEU A 679 47.42 8.46 23.16
N VAL A 680 48.51 9.20 23.27
CA VAL A 680 48.59 10.63 22.92
C VAL A 680 49.62 10.89 21.84
N ALA A 681 49.33 11.85 20.96
CA ALA A 681 50.29 12.38 19.99
C ALA A 681 51.37 13.24 20.66
N ASP A 682 52.46 13.57 19.95
CA ASP A 682 53.55 14.43 20.44
C ASP A 682 53.05 15.82 20.93
N GLY A 683 51.92 16.30 20.42
CA GLY A 683 51.25 17.53 20.84
C GLY A 683 50.25 17.39 21.99
N GLY A 684 50.15 16.22 22.63
CA GLY A 684 49.26 15.95 23.77
C GLY A 684 47.81 15.62 23.41
N ALA A 685 47.44 15.58 22.12
CA ALA A 685 46.10 15.20 21.69
C ALA A 685 45.87 13.70 21.90
N ILE A 686 44.73 13.34 22.50
CA ILE A 686 44.33 11.92 22.70
C ILE A 686 43.96 11.32 21.34
N LEU A 687 44.68 10.27 20.95
CA LEU A 687 44.46 9.49 19.73
C LEU A 687 43.60 8.24 19.98
N GLY A 688 43.60 7.73 21.21
CA GLY A 688 42.81 6.58 21.62
C GLY A 688 42.86 6.35 23.13
N GLU A 689 41.95 5.51 23.61
CA GLU A 689 41.86 5.08 25.00
C GLU A 689 41.81 3.54 25.05
N PHE A 690 42.38 2.95 26.09
CA PHE A 690 42.43 1.50 26.28
C PHE A 690 42.24 1.15 27.76
N GLY A 691 41.79 -0.08 28.04
CA GLY A 691 41.60 -0.58 29.40
C GLY A 691 41.06 -1.99 29.44
#